data_AF-A0A6C0BRP7-F1
#
_entry.id   AF-A0A6C0BRP7-F1
#
_cell.length_a   1.000
_cell.length_b   1.000
_cell.length_c   1.000
_cell.angle_alpha   90.00
_cell.angle_beta   90.00
_cell.angle_gamma   90.00
#
_symmetry.space_group_name_H-M   'P 1'
#
loop_
_entity.id
_entity.type
_entity.pdbx_description
1 polymer ?
#
loop_
_entity_poly.entity_id
_entity_poly.type
_entity_poly.pdbx_seq_one_letter_code
_entity_poly.pdbx_strand_id
1 'polypeptide(L)'
;MTKIKVYVIILKHEVNLLIEMKKQLNYLNIDYEIFDAIYGMDLNDEYFRKNGITIDENFRNPYTHITLTVGEIGCALSHYYCWKKAYDDNIDYSIIVESDAIFNYNFKNVVNSVIEKAPSFDLLYLGRKTFHEDFNDVLKINDTYKLVNPSFSYWGIGYMLSKSGIDKYVNSRFLNNVIPIDEFLPLMYLNINSGYYKKRNYNSVEVKALALKPSIITPKKNTFMYSSTENQPYYKLKFPTNFYNNIIQVVTVGTDPVDGYNRFIESTVIYGFPYICLGFGSTWRGNDMANGTGGGHKIVLLQEYLDTFNDNDERIILFSDCYDAVLQGPPNLVINKFVKMKQKEKFDILFSAEALIWPDKSLSSEFPDVGTPYKFLNSGGFIGSIKHLKQLVNDKVECYQDDQLYYQKQYLKSVKNDINLKIKLDATSEIFQTLSSHLNYIKLDISMSKVLNTLTNTVPMVIHGNGDVNSKIFINRICNYINVKYRNNFGYKDSHTIKTKLNIDFDKFPIILAILKIETITDAKNIFNYINCIKKQQYPSYKIHYLILNCTNDKKILKYIMEVTSQLELLLNIELQYTKINNSCSSLRDWYCNILNRIYEKYDYILMCVLTQIINNDTWFIKAICSNLNVVAPMLVSKNNKYTSNFNTELRNDNKILTPEYLYILNRDHKGYWNVPYISGNILINKCKYNEISKAISNETIQDEEKNNFNMFFGRCLQVRGIFMYISNYHEYGYILDNKLDHFISQYD
;
A
#
# COMPACT_ATOMS: atom_id res chain seq x y z
N MET A 1 12.17 -46.05 -20.40
CA MET A 1 12.73 -44.70 -20.70
C MET A 1 12.52 -43.84 -19.48
N THR A 2 13.52 -43.06 -19.08
CA THR A 2 13.42 -42.07 -18.00
C THR A 2 12.34 -41.04 -18.33
N LYS A 3 11.35 -40.87 -17.45
CA LYS A 3 10.25 -39.91 -17.63
C LYS A 3 10.68 -38.53 -17.15
N ILE A 4 10.82 -37.59 -18.09
CA ILE A 4 11.16 -36.20 -17.81
C ILE A 4 9.96 -35.32 -18.17
N LYS A 5 9.57 -34.39 -17.29
CA LYS A 5 8.49 -33.44 -17.57
C LYS A 5 8.91 -32.01 -17.21
N VAL A 6 8.65 -31.07 -18.10
CA VAL A 6 8.83 -29.63 -17.85
C VAL A 6 7.47 -29.00 -17.57
N TYR A 7 7.29 -28.43 -16.39
CA TYR A 7 6.11 -27.65 -15.99
C TYR A 7 6.44 -26.17 -16.04
N VAL A 8 5.61 -25.41 -16.75
CA VAL A 8 5.74 -23.95 -16.90
C VAL A 8 4.60 -23.30 -16.12
N ILE A 9 4.93 -22.63 -15.02
CA ILE A 9 3.97 -21.95 -14.14
C ILE A 9 3.69 -20.57 -14.71
N ILE A 10 2.44 -20.31 -15.08
CA ILE A 10 2.01 -19.02 -15.62
C ILE A 10 0.56 -18.69 -15.27
N LEU A 11 0.31 -17.43 -14.90
CA LEU A 11 -1.04 -16.94 -14.61
C LEU A 11 -1.88 -16.86 -15.90
N LYS A 12 -3.15 -17.26 -15.82
CA LYS A 12 -4.08 -17.27 -16.97
C LYS A 12 -4.18 -15.95 -17.73
N HIS A 13 -4.06 -14.82 -17.03
CA HIS A 13 -4.18 -13.49 -17.62
C HIS A 13 -2.86 -12.96 -18.22
N GLU A 14 -1.73 -13.64 -18.03
CA GLU A 14 -0.42 -13.23 -18.56
C GLU A 14 -0.20 -13.76 -20.00
N VAL A 15 -1.12 -13.37 -20.90
CA VAL A 15 -1.19 -13.89 -22.29
C VAL A 15 0.09 -13.63 -23.09
N ASN A 16 0.70 -12.45 -22.94
CA ASN A 16 1.93 -12.11 -23.66
C ASN A 16 3.12 -12.96 -23.20
N LEU A 17 3.27 -13.17 -21.89
CA LEU A 17 4.32 -14.05 -21.35
C LEU A 17 4.14 -15.49 -21.84
N LEU A 18 2.88 -15.96 -21.94
CA LEU A 18 2.58 -17.30 -22.46
C LEU A 18 3.02 -17.46 -23.91
N ILE A 19 2.73 -16.46 -24.76
CA ILE A 19 3.11 -16.47 -26.17
C ILE A 19 4.63 -16.51 -26.32
N GLU A 20 5.35 -15.68 -25.56
CA GLU A 20 6.82 -15.62 -25.59
C GLU A 20 7.44 -16.93 -25.11
N MET A 21 6.93 -17.50 -24.01
CA MET A 21 7.43 -18.76 -23.45
C MET A 21 7.23 -19.93 -24.42
N LYS A 22 6.04 -20.05 -25.02
CA LYS A 22 5.75 -21.09 -26.04
C LYS A 22 6.70 -21.00 -27.23
N LYS A 23 6.97 -19.78 -27.73
CA LYS A 23 7.91 -19.57 -28.84
C LYS A 23 9.30 -20.10 -28.48
N GLN A 24 9.78 -19.81 -27.28
CA GLN A 24 11.11 -20.22 -26.83
C GLN A 24 11.23 -21.73 -26.66
N LEU A 25 10.26 -22.37 -26.00
CA LEU A 25 10.27 -23.82 -25.77
C LEU A 25 10.16 -24.61 -27.08
N ASN A 26 9.31 -24.16 -28.00
CA ASN A 26 9.16 -24.77 -29.32
C ASN A 26 10.46 -24.64 -30.14
N TYR A 27 11.12 -23.48 -30.09
CA TYR A 27 12.41 -23.27 -30.77
C TYR A 27 13.49 -24.23 -30.26
N LEU A 28 13.48 -24.54 -28.96
CA LEU A 28 14.44 -25.45 -28.32
C LEU A 28 14.02 -26.93 -28.38
N ASN A 29 12.87 -27.24 -29.00
CA ASN A 29 12.29 -28.59 -29.07
C ASN A 29 12.20 -29.26 -27.68
N ILE A 30 11.66 -28.52 -26.71
CA ILE A 30 11.41 -28.96 -25.34
C ILE A 30 9.93 -29.37 -25.23
N ASP A 31 9.64 -30.58 -24.74
CA ASP A 31 8.27 -30.95 -24.36
C ASP A 31 7.92 -30.31 -23.01
N TYR A 32 6.74 -29.72 -22.91
CA TYR A 32 6.31 -28.99 -21.72
C TYR A 32 4.81 -29.13 -21.48
N GLU A 33 4.44 -28.83 -20.25
CA GLU A 33 3.05 -28.66 -19.83
C GLU A 33 2.89 -27.27 -19.20
N ILE A 34 1.87 -26.55 -19.66
CA ILE A 34 1.49 -25.28 -19.04
C ILE A 34 0.68 -25.59 -17.79
N PHE A 35 1.19 -25.13 -16.64
CA PHE A 35 0.46 -25.18 -15.38
C PHE A 35 -0.21 -23.82 -15.15
N ASP A 36 -1.54 -23.83 -15.05
CA ASP A 36 -2.33 -22.66 -14.69
C ASP A 36 -1.99 -22.24 -13.24
N ALA A 37 -1.15 -21.21 -13.10
CA ALA A 37 -0.71 -20.73 -11.81
C ALA A 37 -1.88 -20.22 -10.97
N ILE A 38 -1.79 -20.46 -9.67
CA ILE A 38 -2.76 -20.00 -8.68
C ILE A 38 -2.58 -18.50 -8.50
N TYR A 39 -3.63 -17.74 -8.82
CA TYR A 39 -3.64 -16.31 -8.62
C TYR A 39 -3.95 -15.99 -7.16
N GLY A 40 -3.04 -15.29 -6.48
CA GLY A 40 -3.13 -14.99 -5.06
C GLY A 40 -4.42 -14.29 -4.63
N MET A 41 -4.92 -13.36 -5.44
CA MET A 41 -6.19 -12.65 -5.17
C MET A 41 -7.42 -13.56 -5.19
N ASP A 42 -7.35 -14.75 -5.81
CA ASP A 42 -8.44 -15.72 -5.82
C ASP A 42 -8.45 -16.59 -4.54
N LEU A 43 -7.40 -16.50 -3.71
CA LEU A 43 -7.29 -17.24 -2.46
C LEU A 43 -8.16 -16.63 -1.36
N ASN A 44 -8.89 -17.50 -0.67
CA ASN A 44 -9.74 -17.13 0.45
C ASN A 44 -9.77 -18.24 1.52
N ASP A 45 -10.46 -17.96 2.61
CA ASP A 45 -10.56 -18.87 3.75
C ASP A 45 -11.21 -20.21 3.42
N GLU A 46 -12.18 -20.21 2.51
CA GLU A 46 -12.83 -21.42 2.04
C GLU A 46 -11.84 -22.30 1.27
N TYR A 47 -11.06 -21.70 0.38
CA TYR A 47 -10.01 -22.38 -0.37
C TYR A 47 -8.98 -23.01 0.58
N PHE A 48 -8.50 -22.27 1.58
CA PHE A 48 -7.53 -22.79 2.54
C PHE A 48 -8.10 -23.97 3.34
N ARG A 49 -9.32 -23.83 3.88
CA ARG A 49 -9.98 -24.89 4.65
C ARG A 49 -10.22 -26.15 3.81
N LYS A 50 -10.72 -26.00 2.58
CA LYS A 50 -11.03 -27.13 1.67
C LYS A 50 -9.78 -27.94 1.31
N ASN A 51 -8.64 -27.26 1.19
CA ASN A 51 -7.38 -27.89 0.78
C ASN A 51 -6.44 -28.19 1.96
N GLY A 52 -6.87 -27.97 3.22
CA GLY A 52 -6.06 -28.23 4.41
C GLY A 52 -4.79 -27.37 4.47
N ILE A 53 -4.88 -26.11 4.05
CA ILE A 53 -3.74 -25.19 3.95
C ILE A 53 -3.74 -24.25 5.16
N THR A 54 -2.60 -24.12 5.81
CA THR A 54 -2.36 -23.14 6.87
C THR A 54 -1.10 -22.32 6.57
N ILE A 55 -1.22 -21.00 6.69
CA ILE A 55 -0.12 -20.05 6.49
C ILE A 55 0.64 -19.90 7.81
N ASP A 56 1.96 -19.85 7.75
CA ASP A 56 2.77 -19.58 8.95
C ASP A 56 2.55 -18.14 9.45
N GLU A 57 1.78 -18.00 10.53
CA GLU A 57 1.48 -16.71 11.20
C GLU A 57 2.73 -15.98 11.72
N ASN A 58 3.83 -16.71 11.92
CA ASN A 58 5.08 -16.17 12.46
C ASN A 58 6.14 -15.91 11.39
N PHE A 59 5.88 -16.24 10.12
CA PHE A 59 6.81 -15.95 9.02
C PHE A 59 7.01 -14.45 8.85
N ARG A 60 8.26 -14.01 8.90
CA ARG A 60 8.68 -12.68 8.46
C ARG A 60 9.88 -12.85 7.55
N ASN A 61 9.88 -12.15 6.42
CA ASN A 61 11.01 -12.15 5.51
C ASN A 61 12.28 -11.70 6.27
N PRO A 62 13.39 -12.46 6.22
CA PRO A 62 14.59 -12.15 6.99
C PRO A 62 15.23 -10.78 6.68
N TYR A 63 15.03 -10.27 5.47
CA TYR A 63 15.66 -9.02 4.99
C TYR A 63 14.74 -7.81 5.17
N THR A 64 13.45 -7.96 4.89
CA THR A 64 12.50 -6.83 4.92
C THR A 64 11.63 -6.80 6.18
N HIS A 65 11.56 -7.90 6.92
CA HIS A 65 10.76 -8.08 8.13
C HIS A 65 9.24 -7.94 7.94
N ILE A 66 8.74 -8.17 6.72
CA ILE A 66 7.32 -8.14 6.38
C ILE A 66 6.73 -9.55 6.27
N THR A 67 5.40 -9.64 6.30
CA THR A 67 4.64 -10.87 6.03
C THR A 67 4.58 -11.20 4.53
N LEU A 68 3.99 -12.35 4.21
CA LEU A 68 3.75 -12.79 2.83
C LEU A 68 2.73 -11.91 2.10
N THR A 69 2.88 -11.76 0.79
CA THR A 69 1.79 -11.37 -0.09
C THR A 69 0.90 -12.56 -0.44
N VAL A 70 -0.35 -12.29 -0.84
CA VAL A 70 -1.21 -13.34 -1.41
C VAL A 70 -0.62 -13.90 -2.71
N GLY A 71 0.17 -13.09 -3.44
CA GLY A 71 0.92 -13.52 -4.61
C GLY A 71 2.02 -14.54 -4.28
N GLU A 72 2.79 -14.33 -3.21
CA GLU A 72 3.79 -15.29 -2.71
C GLU A 72 3.13 -16.61 -2.31
N ILE A 73 1.95 -16.56 -1.68
CA ILE A 73 1.17 -17.77 -1.36
C ILE A 73 0.74 -18.48 -2.65
N GLY A 74 0.19 -17.75 -3.62
CA GLY A 74 -0.23 -18.31 -4.92
C GLY A 74 0.94 -18.95 -5.69
N CYS A 75 2.10 -18.29 -5.72
CA CYS A 75 3.33 -18.83 -6.29
C CYS A 75 3.75 -20.13 -5.57
N ALA A 76 3.85 -20.11 -4.24
CA ALA A 76 4.30 -21.26 -3.48
C ALA A 76 3.36 -22.48 -3.62
N LEU A 77 2.03 -22.24 -3.63
CA LEU A 77 1.05 -23.29 -3.90
C LEU A 77 1.15 -23.82 -5.33
N SER A 78 1.40 -22.97 -6.32
CA SER A 78 1.60 -23.39 -7.72
C SER A 78 2.79 -24.35 -7.86
N HIS A 79 3.91 -24.03 -7.21
CA HIS A 79 5.05 -24.95 -7.15
C HIS A 79 4.69 -26.27 -6.46
N TYR A 80 4.01 -26.22 -5.31
CA TYR A 80 3.58 -27.42 -4.61
C TYR A 80 2.71 -28.34 -5.47
N TYR A 81 1.72 -27.78 -6.18
CA TYR A 81 0.83 -28.59 -7.03
C TYR A 81 1.53 -29.12 -8.29
N CYS A 82 2.56 -28.44 -8.82
CA CYS A 82 3.45 -29.03 -9.82
C CYS A 82 4.18 -30.27 -9.27
N TRP A 83 4.71 -30.20 -8.05
CA TRP A 83 5.36 -31.37 -7.41
C TRP A 83 4.35 -32.50 -7.19
N LYS A 84 3.17 -32.17 -6.68
CA LYS A 84 2.09 -33.14 -6.43
C LYS A 84 1.67 -33.84 -7.72
N LYS A 85 1.53 -33.09 -8.81
CA LYS A 85 1.25 -33.66 -10.13
C LYS A 85 2.37 -34.57 -10.61
N ALA A 86 3.63 -34.15 -10.49
CA ALA A 86 4.78 -34.98 -10.87
C ALA A 86 4.87 -36.28 -10.04
N TYR A 87 4.48 -36.21 -8.76
CA TYR A 87 4.37 -37.36 -7.87
C TYR A 87 3.28 -38.33 -8.33
N ASP A 88 2.06 -37.82 -8.58
CA ASP A 88 0.91 -38.62 -9.01
C ASP A 88 1.13 -39.27 -10.39
N ASP A 89 1.80 -38.56 -11.31
CA ASP A 89 2.15 -39.04 -12.64
C ASP A 89 3.40 -39.98 -12.63
N ASN A 90 4.03 -40.18 -11.47
CA ASN A 90 5.22 -41.01 -11.26
C ASN A 90 6.36 -40.63 -12.22
N ILE A 91 6.70 -39.34 -12.25
CA ILE A 91 7.77 -38.74 -13.07
C ILE A 91 9.14 -38.98 -12.42
N ASP A 92 10.16 -39.29 -13.23
CA ASP A 92 11.51 -39.56 -12.73
C ASP A 92 12.30 -38.25 -12.48
N TYR A 93 12.12 -37.27 -13.37
CA TYR A 93 12.66 -35.92 -13.22
C TYR A 93 11.65 -34.86 -13.63
N SER A 94 11.32 -33.94 -12.74
CA SER A 94 10.45 -32.80 -13.05
C SER A 94 11.27 -31.52 -13.08
N ILE A 95 11.12 -30.71 -14.13
CA ILE A 95 11.70 -29.37 -14.21
C ILE A 95 10.56 -28.37 -14.05
N ILE A 96 10.66 -27.49 -13.07
CA ILE A 96 9.68 -26.44 -12.79
C ILE A 96 10.28 -25.10 -13.18
N VAL A 97 9.54 -24.32 -13.97
CA VAL A 97 10.00 -23.04 -14.54
C VAL A 97 8.91 -21.97 -14.39
N GLU A 98 9.31 -20.75 -14.03
CA GLU A 98 8.41 -19.60 -13.95
C GLU A 98 8.23 -18.88 -15.30
N SER A 99 7.16 -18.09 -15.42
CA SER A 99 6.73 -17.42 -16.65
C SER A 99 7.72 -16.42 -17.27
N ASP A 100 8.70 -15.93 -16.51
CA ASP A 100 9.69 -14.93 -16.90
C ASP A 100 11.10 -15.52 -17.10
N ALA A 101 11.21 -16.84 -17.16
CA ALA A 101 12.46 -17.54 -17.47
C ALA A 101 12.94 -17.33 -18.92
N ILE A 102 14.26 -17.26 -19.08
CA ILE A 102 14.98 -17.29 -20.34
C ILE A 102 15.92 -18.50 -20.33
N PHE A 103 15.77 -19.35 -21.34
CA PHE A 103 16.53 -20.58 -21.52
C PHE A 103 17.72 -20.35 -22.46
N ASN A 104 18.87 -20.92 -22.10
CA ASN A 104 20.01 -21.00 -22.99
C ASN A 104 19.76 -22.01 -24.13
N TYR A 105 20.34 -21.78 -25.32
CA TYR A 105 20.17 -22.68 -26.48
C TYR A 105 20.67 -24.11 -26.24
N ASN A 106 21.62 -24.32 -25.32
CA ASN A 106 22.14 -25.63 -24.96
C ASN A 106 21.33 -26.35 -23.87
N PHE A 107 20.17 -25.82 -23.46
CA PHE A 107 19.38 -26.32 -22.32
C PHE A 107 19.20 -27.85 -22.32
N LYS A 108 18.67 -28.40 -23.42
CA LYS A 108 18.36 -29.82 -23.54
C LYS A 108 19.60 -30.71 -23.38
N ASN A 109 20.70 -30.33 -24.00
CA ASN A 109 21.96 -31.09 -23.96
C ASN A 109 22.57 -31.11 -22.56
N VAL A 110 22.50 -29.98 -21.85
CA VAL A 110 23.02 -29.87 -20.49
C VAL A 110 22.14 -30.64 -19.51
N VAL A 111 20.82 -30.55 -19.61
CA VAL A 111 19.89 -31.33 -18.77
C VAL A 111 20.11 -32.83 -18.95
N ASN A 112 20.23 -33.31 -20.19
CA ASN A 112 20.54 -34.72 -20.46
C ASN A 112 21.89 -35.13 -19.86
N SER A 113 22.92 -34.30 -20.01
CA SER A 113 24.24 -34.55 -19.42
C SER A 113 24.20 -34.59 -17.88
N VAL A 114 23.35 -33.78 -17.26
CA VAL A 114 23.12 -33.80 -15.81
C VAL A 114 22.46 -35.11 -15.39
N ILE A 115 21.41 -35.55 -16.09
CA ILE A 115 20.72 -36.81 -15.78
C ILE A 115 21.65 -38.02 -15.92
N GLU A 116 22.55 -38.00 -16.90
CA GLU A 116 23.50 -39.09 -17.15
C GLU A 116 24.67 -39.12 -16.14
N LYS A 117 25.19 -37.95 -15.75
CA LYS A 117 26.48 -37.85 -15.05
C LYS A 117 26.39 -37.40 -13.60
N ALA A 118 25.33 -36.69 -13.20
CA ALA A 118 25.27 -36.09 -11.86
C ALA A 118 25.21 -37.16 -10.77
N PRO A 119 25.85 -36.93 -9.60
CA PRO A 119 25.60 -37.77 -8.43
C PRO A 119 24.15 -37.64 -7.99
N SER A 120 23.68 -38.57 -7.15
CA SER A 120 22.31 -38.53 -6.59
C SER A 120 22.01 -37.18 -5.92
N PHE A 121 20.93 -36.53 -6.36
CA PHE A 121 20.42 -35.29 -5.82
C PHE A 121 18.90 -35.37 -5.67
N ASP A 122 18.35 -34.47 -4.86
CA ASP A 122 16.90 -34.27 -4.70
C ASP A 122 16.44 -32.99 -5.41
N LEU A 123 17.21 -31.91 -5.27
CA LEU A 123 16.98 -30.61 -5.91
C LEU A 123 18.21 -30.21 -6.72
N LEU A 124 18.00 -29.69 -7.93
CA LEU A 124 19.05 -29.09 -8.74
C LEU A 124 18.59 -27.72 -9.29
N TYR A 125 19.23 -26.64 -8.86
CA TYR A 125 18.95 -25.31 -9.42
C TYR A 125 19.49 -25.19 -10.85
N LEU A 126 18.63 -24.76 -11.77
CA LEU A 126 18.97 -24.45 -13.16
C LEU A 126 19.13 -22.94 -13.39
N GLY A 127 18.41 -22.14 -12.61
CA GLY A 127 18.56 -20.69 -12.46
C GLY A 127 18.29 -20.29 -11.02
N ARG A 128 19.14 -19.42 -10.46
CA ARG A 128 18.99 -18.90 -9.09
C ARG A 128 19.76 -17.60 -8.87
N LYS A 129 19.42 -16.89 -7.80
CA LYS A 129 20.24 -15.82 -7.23
C LYS A 129 21.00 -16.33 -6.02
N THR A 130 22.32 -16.16 -6.08
CA THR A 130 23.25 -16.56 -5.02
C THR A 130 23.59 -15.36 -4.14
N PHE A 131 23.56 -15.54 -2.82
CA PHE A 131 23.91 -14.48 -1.84
C PHE A 131 25.31 -14.62 -1.25
N HIS A 132 25.86 -15.83 -1.26
CA HIS A 132 27.16 -16.17 -0.70
C HIS A 132 27.89 -17.14 -1.64
N GLU A 133 29.21 -17.25 -1.54
CA GLU A 133 29.93 -18.26 -2.30
C GLU A 133 29.38 -19.68 -2.01
N ASP A 134 29.32 -20.49 -3.07
CA ASP A 134 28.92 -21.89 -2.95
C ASP A 134 30.00 -22.70 -2.25
N PHE A 135 29.62 -23.80 -1.60
CA PHE A 135 30.52 -24.52 -0.71
C PHE A 135 31.67 -25.19 -1.45
N ASN A 136 31.39 -25.92 -2.53
CA ASN A 136 32.39 -26.65 -3.29
C ASN A 136 31.89 -27.04 -4.68
N ASP A 137 32.84 -27.25 -5.59
CA ASP A 137 32.60 -27.89 -6.87
C ASP A 137 32.35 -29.39 -6.67
N VAL A 138 31.40 -29.94 -7.43
CA VAL A 138 30.98 -31.34 -7.35
C VAL A 138 31.41 -32.10 -8.60
N LEU A 139 31.05 -31.60 -9.78
CA LEU A 139 31.30 -32.30 -11.04
C LEU A 139 31.31 -31.33 -12.23
N LYS A 140 32.28 -31.46 -13.14
CA LYS A 140 32.26 -30.77 -14.43
C LYS A 140 31.32 -31.51 -15.40
N ILE A 141 30.29 -30.83 -15.90
CA ILE A 141 29.30 -31.42 -16.85
C ILE A 141 29.82 -31.35 -18.28
N ASN A 142 30.38 -30.19 -18.65
CA ASN A 142 31.08 -29.91 -19.90
C ASN A 142 32.02 -28.71 -19.71
N ASP A 143 32.60 -28.17 -20.78
CA ASP A 143 33.54 -27.04 -20.71
C ASP A 143 32.95 -25.74 -20.19
N THR A 144 31.62 -25.59 -20.22
CA THR A 144 30.92 -24.39 -19.75
C THR A 144 30.30 -24.57 -18.38
N TYR A 145 29.72 -25.73 -18.10
CA TYR A 145 28.88 -25.95 -16.93
C TYR A 145 29.49 -26.95 -15.94
N LYS A 146 29.36 -26.64 -14.66
CA LYS A 146 29.67 -27.53 -13.54
C LYS A 146 28.54 -27.56 -12.51
N LEU A 147 28.52 -28.61 -11.71
CA LEU A 147 27.65 -28.76 -10.54
C LEU A 147 28.42 -28.33 -9.29
N VAL A 148 27.70 -27.66 -8.38
CA VAL A 148 28.21 -27.20 -7.09
C VAL A 148 27.23 -27.54 -5.98
N ASN A 149 27.70 -27.57 -4.73
CA ASN A 149 26.84 -27.56 -3.55
C ASN A 149 26.37 -26.12 -3.26
N PRO A 150 25.06 -25.82 -3.39
CA PRO A 150 24.58 -24.44 -3.32
C PRO A 150 24.60 -23.89 -1.90
N SER A 151 25.03 -22.64 -1.75
CA SER A 151 24.73 -21.82 -0.59
C SER A 151 23.26 -21.31 -0.63
N PHE A 152 22.88 -20.46 0.33
CA PHE A 152 21.55 -19.86 0.35
C PHE A 152 21.22 -19.16 -0.98
N SER A 153 20.07 -19.52 -1.54
CA SER A 153 19.68 -19.21 -2.91
C SER A 153 18.22 -18.77 -2.99
N TYR A 154 17.96 -17.68 -3.71
CA TYR A 154 16.61 -17.26 -4.12
C TYR A 154 16.35 -17.56 -5.59
N TRP A 155 15.10 -17.31 -5.99
CA TRP A 155 14.48 -17.57 -7.28
C TRP A 155 14.10 -19.03 -7.50
N GLY A 156 12.79 -19.26 -7.54
CA GLY A 156 12.14 -20.43 -8.13
C GLY A 156 12.11 -20.43 -9.67
N ILE A 157 12.82 -19.51 -10.33
CA ILE A 157 12.81 -19.27 -11.79
C ILE A 157 12.99 -20.54 -12.63
N GLY A 158 13.80 -21.50 -12.15
CA GLY A 158 14.02 -22.77 -12.81
C GLY A 158 14.81 -23.77 -11.97
N TYR A 159 14.24 -24.93 -11.67
CA TYR A 159 14.92 -26.02 -10.97
C TYR A 159 14.39 -27.40 -11.38
N MET A 160 15.22 -28.42 -11.15
CA MET A 160 14.90 -29.82 -11.40
C MET A 160 14.78 -30.57 -10.07
N LEU A 161 13.77 -31.42 -9.96
CA LEU A 161 13.62 -32.40 -8.89
C LEU A 161 13.83 -33.80 -9.46
N SER A 162 14.60 -34.63 -8.75
CA SER A 162 14.59 -36.08 -8.98
C SER A 162 13.35 -36.70 -8.36
N LYS A 163 13.06 -37.96 -8.68
CA LYS A 163 11.99 -38.73 -8.04
C LYS A 163 12.04 -38.69 -6.51
N SER A 164 13.22 -38.87 -5.92
CA SER A 164 13.44 -38.74 -4.47
C SER A 164 13.13 -37.33 -3.98
N GLY A 165 13.52 -36.29 -4.72
CA GLY A 165 13.17 -34.91 -4.41
C GLY A 165 11.68 -34.64 -4.44
N ILE A 166 10.98 -35.12 -5.48
CA ILE A 166 9.52 -35.02 -5.62
C ILE A 166 8.84 -35.63 -4.38
N ASP A 167 9.21 -36.87 -4.02
CA ASP A 167 8.68 -37.57 -2.86
C ASP A 167 8.90 -36.77 -1.56
N LYS A 168 10.10 -36.22 -1.36
CA LYS A 168 10.46 -35.43 -0.17
C LYS A 168 9.65 -34.14 -0.06
N TYR A 169 9.53 -33.38 -1.16
CA TYR A 169 8.84 -32.10 -1.15
C TYR A 169 7.33 -32.25 -1.01
N VAL A 170 6.70 -33.22 -1.68
CA VAL A 170 5.26 -33.49 -1.55
C VAL A 170 4.91 -33.93 -0.13
N ASN A 171 5.74 -34.79 0.46
CA ASN A 171 5.54 -35.32 1.81
C ASN A 171 6.17 -34.47 2.92
N SER A 172 6.59 -33.23 2.62
CA SER A 172 7.27 -32.36 3.59
C SER A 172 6.36 -31.77 4.69
N ARG A 173 5.03 -31.91 4.54
CA ARG A 173 4.01 -31.13 5.28
C ARG A 173 4.04 -29.63 5.01
N PHE A 174 4.54 -29.21 3.84
CA PHE A 174 4.57 -27.81 3.42
C PHE A 174 3.23 -27.07 3.61
N LEU A 175 2.11 -27.71 3.25
CA LEU A 175 0.77 -27.11 3.35
C LEU A 175 0.35 -26.76 4.79
N ASN A 176 0.98 -27.36 5.81
CA ASN A 176 0.65 -27.09 7.20
C ASN A 176 1.27 -25.77 7.70
N ASN A 177 2.26 -25.22 7.02
CA ASN A 177 2.91 -23.96 7.39
C ASN A 177 3.49 -23.31 6.14
N VAL A 178 2.64 -22.78 5.26
CA VAL A 178 3.10 -22.20 3.98
C VAL A 178 3.93 -20.94 4.23
N ILE A 179 5.11 -20.89 3.58
CA ILE A 179 6.03 -19.76 3.49
C ILE A 179 6.42 -19.55 2.00
N PRO A 180 7.12 -18.46 1.62
CA PRO A 180 7.52 -18.27 0.22
C PRO A 180 8.38 -19.44 -0.27
N ILE A 181 8.25 -19.79 -1.54
CA ILE A 181 9.00 -20.90 -2.14
C ILE A 181 10.52 -20.68 -2.06
N ASP A 182 10.94 -19.43 -2.25
CA ASP A 182 12.32 -18.97 -2.16
C ASP A 182 12.93 -19.14 -0.76
N GLU A 183 12.10 -19.23 0.28
CA GLU A 183 12.51 -19.53 1.65
C GLU A 183 12.46 -21.05 1.91
N PHE A 184 11.42 -21.71 1.41
CA PHE A 184 11.17 -23.12 1.69
C PHE A 184 12.22 -24.06 1.05
N LEU A 185 12.58 -23.85 -0.22
CA LEU A 185 13.58 -24.66 -0.91
C LEU A 185 14.94 -24.67 -0.18
N PRO A 186 15.59 -23.52 0.11
CA PRO A 186 16.86 -23.48 0.85
C PRO A 186 16.75 -23.98 2.29
N LEU A 187 15.60 -23.78 2.93
CA LEU A 187 15.36 -24.26 4.29
C LEU A 187 15.52 -25.79 4.39
N MET A 188 15.11 -26.53 3.36
CA MET A 188 15.15 -28.00 3.34
C MET A 188 16.55 -28.60 3.15
N TYR A 189 17.53 -27.87 2.63
CA TYR A 189 18.90 -28.37 2.42
C TYR A 189 20.00 -27.66 3.23
N LEU A 190 19.75 -26.49 3.82
CA LEU A 190 20.76 -25.77 4.61
C LEU A 190 20.61 -25.93 6.12
N ASN A 191 19.39 -26.07 6.65
CA ASN A 191 19.18 -25.66 8.05
C ASN A 191 18.08 -26.42 8.80
N ILE A 192 18.03 -27.74 8.66
CA ILE A 192 17.08 -28.65 9.34
C ILE A 192 17.15 -28.53 10.87
N ASN A 193 18.31 -28.15 11.41
CA ASN A 193 18.52 -28.01 12.86
C ASN A 193 18.29 -26.60 13.42
N SER A 194 18.05 -25.61 12.57
CA SER A 194 17.86 -24.23 13.01
C SER A 194 16.56 -24.06 13.81
N GLY A 195 16.55 -23.13 14.78
CA GLY A 195 15.32 -22.76 15.48
C GLY A 195 14.24 -22.19 14.53
N TYR A 196 14.65 -21.70 13.36
CA TYR A 196 13.77 -21.26 12.28
C TYR A 196 13.07 -22.44 11.59
N TYR A 197 13.75 -23.57 11.37
CA TYR A 197 13.16 -24.81 10.83
C TYR A 197 12.24 -25.49 11.84
N LYS A 198 12.73 -25.70 13.07
CA LYS A 198 12.03 -26.48 14.11
C LYS A 198 10.66 -25.94 14.48
N LYS A 199 10.44 -24.63 14.37
CA LYS A 199 9.15 -23.98 14.66
C LYS A 199 8.03 -24.35 13.68
N ARG A 200 8.36 -24.79 12.46
CA ARG A 200 7.39 -25.05 11.39
C ARG A 200 6.98 -26.51 11.27
N ASN A 201 7.62 -27.40 12.04
CA ASN A 201 7.24 -28.81 12.16
C ASN A 201 7.10 -29.55 10.81
N TYR A 202 7.89 -29.14 9.80
CA TYR A 202 8.01 -29.88 8.54
C TYR A 202 8.64 -31.26 8.80
N ASN A 203 8.37 -32.21 7.93
CA ASN A 203 9.02 -33.51 8.01
C ASN A 203 10.53 -33.34 7.83
N SER A 204 11.30 -33.76 8.83
CA SER A 204 12.76 -33.66 8.88
C SER A 204 13.39 -34.66 7.92
N VAL A 205 13.40 -34.32 6.63
CA VAL A 205 14.05 -35.10 5.58
C VAL A 205 15.10 -34.22 4.91
N GLU A 206 16.35 -34.65 5.00
CA GLU A 206 17.47 -33.94 4.39
C GLU A 206 17.36 -33.99 2.86
N VAL A 207 17.32 -32.80 2.25
CA VAL A 207 17.32 -32.64 0.79
C VAL A 207 18.76 -32.43 0.32
N LYS A 208 19.21 -33.29 -0.60
CA LYS A 208 20.48 -33.13 -1.31
C LYS A 208 20.32 -32.14 -2.44
N ALA A 209 20.81 -30.92 -2.25
CA ALA A 209 20.75 -29.88 -3.27
C ALA A 209 22.06 -29.78 -4.07
N LEU A 210 21.91 -29.60 -5.38
CA LEU A 210 22.96 -29.20 -6.31
C LEU A 210 22.54 -27.91 -7.03
N ALA A 211 23.49 -27.24 -7.66
CA ALA A 211 23.21 -26.14 -8.56
C ALA A 211 24.13 -26.17 -9.77
N LEU A 212 23.61 -25.74 -10.92
CA LEU A 212 24.38 -25.56 -12.14
C LEU A 212 25.06 -24.17 -12.14
N LYS A 213 26.36 -24.14 -12.43
CA LYS A 213 27.18 -22.92 -12.53
C LYS A 213 27.93 -22.87 -13.87
N PRO A 214 27.75 -21.81 -14.69
CA PRO A 214 26.76 -20.74 -14.53
C PRO A 214 25.31 -21.26 -14.68
N SER A 215 24.32 -20.45 -14.31
CA SER A 215 22.92 -20.79 -14.52
C SER A 215 22.57 -20.92 -16.00
N ILE A 216 21.75 -21.91 -16.34
CA ILE A 216 21.27 -22.18 -17.70
C ILE A 216 19.90 -21.55 -17.98
N ILE A 217 19.18 -21.23 -16.91
CA ILE A 217 17.96 -20.41 -16.92
C ILE A 217 18.29 -19.08 -16.22
N THR A 218 17.90 -17.97 -16.83
CA THR A 218 18.03 -16.62 -16.23
C THR A 218 16.70 -15.88 -16.29
N PRO A 219 16.41 -14.96 -15.36
CA PRO A 219 15.19 -14.15 -15.43
C PRO A 219 15.26 -13.09 -16.54
N LYS A 220 14.11 -12.69 -17.07
CA LYS A 220 14.01 -11.49 -17.92
C LYS A 220 14.54 -10.25 -17.19
N LYS A 221 15.19 -9.35 -17.95
CA LYS A 221 15.62 -8.04 -17.43
C LYS A 221 14.40 -7.29 -16.89
N ASN A 222 14.58 -6.60 -15.75
CA ASN A 222 13.55 -5.78 -15.10
C ASN A 222 12.31 -6.53 -14.59
N THR A 223 12.32 -7.87 -14.52
CA THR A 223 11.15 -8.66 -14.08
C THR A 223 10.63 -8.26 -12.69
N PHE A 224 11.54 -7.88 -11.78
CA PHE A 224 11.20 -7.52 -10.40
C PHE A 224 10.33 -6.26 -10.26
N MET A 225 10.39 -5.32 -11.23
CA MET A 225 9.52 -4.14 -11.21
C MET A 225 8.05 -4.47 -11.52
N TYR A 226 7.80 -5.62 -12.17
CA TYR A 226 6.48 -6.02 -12.65
C TYR A 226 6.00 -7.34 -12.05
N SER A 227 6.68 -7.82 -11.00
CA SER A 227 6.39 -9.12 -10.38
C SER A 227 4.96 -9.15 -9.84
N SER A 228 4.13 -10.05 -10.39
CA SER A 228 2.78 -10.30 -9.92
C SER A 228 2.75 -10.97 -8.54
N THR A 229 3.86 -11.62 -8.14
CA THR A 229 4.05 -12.21 -6.82
C THR A 229 4.23 -11.12 -5.76
N GLU A 230 5.14 -10.17 -5.99
CA GLU A 230 5.48 -9.11 -5.02
C GLU A 230 4.45 -7.97 -4.98
N ASN A 231 3.83 -7.65 -6.12
CA ASN A 231 2.95 -6.48 -6.21
C ASN A 231 1.56 -6.72 -5.62
N GLN A 232 1.13 -7.96 -5.39
CA GLN A 232 -0.17 -8.24 -4.74
C GLN A 232 -0.20 -7.82 -3.26
N PRO A 233 -1.41 -7.59 -2.68
CA PRO A 233 -1.60 -7.29 -1.27
C PRO A 233 -0.90 -8.25 -0.32
N TYR A 234 -0.55 -7.74 0.86
CA TYR A 234 -0.10 -8.56 1.98
C TYR A 234 -1.24 -9.39 2.54
N TYR A 235 -0.95 -10.64 2.89
CA TYR A 235 -1.90 -11.54 3.50
C TYR A 235 -2.13 -11.16 4.97
N LYS A 236 -3.40 -10.94 5.34
CA LYS A 236 -3.80 -10.72 6.73
C LYS A 236 -3.71 -12.04 7.50
N LEU A 237 -2.60 -12.20 8.22
CA LEU A 237 -2.37 -13.36 9.08
C LEU A 237 -3.47 -13.49 10.13
N LYS A 238 -3.78 -14.74 10.47
CA LYS A 238 -4.79 -15.10 11.44
C LYS A 238 -4.12 -15.65 12.67
N PHE A 239 -4.41 -15.05 13.82
CA PHE A 239 -3.83 -15.42 15.10
C PHE A 239 -4.92 -16.01 16.01
N PRO A 240 -4.79 -17.25 16.51
CA PRO A 240 -5.83 -17.92 17.31
C PRO A 240 -6.28 -17.13 18.54
N THR A 241 -5.35 -16.43 19.20
CA THR A 241 -5.63 -15.63 20.40
C THR A 241 -5.77 -14.13 20.10
N ASN A 242 -5.60 -13.72 18.84
CA ASN A 242 -5.37 -12.33 18.45
C ASN A 242 -4.16 -11.68 19.15
N PHE A 243 -3.13 -12.47 19.51
CA PHE A 243 -1.83 -12.01 20.01
C PHE A 243 -0.70 -12.69 19.24
N TYR A 244 0.33 -11.92 18.88
CA TYR A 244 1.53 -12.44 18.22
C TYR A 244 2.36 -13.21 19.23
N ASN A 245 2.64 -14.49 18.95
CA ASN A 245 3.30 -15.42 19.88
C ASN A 245 2.65 -15.46 21.28
N ASN A 246 1.36 -15.16 21.39
CA ASN A 246 0.67 -14.96 22.66
C ASN A 246 1.32 -13.90 23.57
N ILE A 247 2.00 -12.91 23.00
CA ILE A 247 2.74 -11.87 23.74
C ILE A 247 2.17 -10.47 23.49
N ILE A 248 1.96 -10.05 22.24
CA ILE A 248 1.63 -8.65 21.92
C ILE A 248 0.46 -8.53 20.95
N GLN A 249 -0.35 -7.49 21.15
CA GLN A 249 -1.44 -7.09 20.26
C GLN A 249 -1.45 -5.56 20.07
N VAL A 250 -1.83 -5.11 18.88
CA VAL A 250 -2.11 -3.69 18.61
C VAL A 250 -3.56 -3.37 18.96
N VAL A 251 -3.79 -2.33 19.73
CA VAL A 251 -5.14 -1.82 20.03
C VAL A 251 -5.24 -0.40 19.48
N THR A 252 -6.34 -0.11 18.80
CA THR A 252 -6.65 1.24 18.33
C THR A 252 -8.13 1.54 18.53
N VAL A 253 -8.51 2.81 18.37
CA VAL A 253 -9.89 3.26 18.44
C VAL A 253 -10.23 4.00 17.15
N GLY A 254 -11.31 3.56 16.49
CA GLY A 254 -11.80 4.18 15.26
C GLY A 254 -13.25 3.81 15.05
N THR A 255 -14.06 4.77 14.61
CA THR A 255 -15.50 4.59 14.39
C THR A 255 -15.83 4.25 12.93
N ASP A 256 -15.02 4.71 11.98
CA ASP A 256 -15.32 4.67 10.55
C ASP A 256 -14.10 4.24 9.71
N PRO A 257 -14.30 3.54 8.57
CA PRO A 257 -13.22 3.05 7.69
C PRO A 257 -12.65 4.14 6.77
N VAL A 258 -12.27 5.30 7.32
CA VAL A 258 -11.63 6.39 6.54
C VAL A 258 -10.26 5.95 5.98
N ASP A 259 -9.72 6.66 4.99
CA ASP A 259 -8.51 6.21 4.30
C ASP A 259 -7.28 6.18 5.23
N GLY A 260 -7.25 7.08 6.22
CA GLY A 260 -6.28 7.07 7.32
C GLY A 260 -6.29 5.76 8.13
N TYR A 261 -7.48 5.28 8.52
CA TYR A 261 -7.67 4.00 9.20
C TYR A 261 -7.16 2.84 8.33
N ASN A 262 -7.57 2.82 7.05
CA ASN A 262 -7.15 1.75 6.12
C ASN A 262 -5.62 1.70 5.96
N ARG A 263 -4.94 2.86 5.92
CA ARG A 263 -3.47 2.94 5.94
C ARG A 263 -2.86 2.36 7.21
N PHE A 264 -3.42 2.66 8.38
CA PHE A 264 -2.93 2.10 9.64
C PHE A 264 -3.10 0.58 9.66
N ILE A 265 -4.29 0.08 9.28
CA ILE A 265 -4.55 -1.36 9.18
C ILE A 265 -3.63 -2.02 8.17
N GLU A 266 -3.41 -1.42 7.01
CA GLU A 266 -2.45 -1.92 6.02
C GLU A 266 -1.06 -2.10 6.65
N SER A 267 -0.58 -1.14 7.46
CA SER A 267 0.69 -1.28 8.18
C SER A 267 0.71 -2.42 9.20
N THR A 268 -0.40 -2.67 9.91
CA THR A 268 -0.52 -3.84 10.80
C THR A 268 -0.40 -5.15 10.02
N VAL A 269 -1.02 -5.23 8.84
CA VAL A 269 -0.98 -6.42 7.99
C VAL A 269 0.43 -6.64 7.45
N ILE A 270 1.07 -5.60 6.89
CA ILE A 270 2.43 -5.65 6.33
C ILE A 270 3.43 -6.25 7.33
N TYR A 271 3.39 -5.78 8.57
CA TYR A 271 4.30 -6.22 9.62
C TYR A 271 3.79 -7.43 10.42
N GLY A 272 2.57 -7.89 10.13
CA GLY A 272 1.92 -9.01 10.78
C GLY A 272 1.65 -8.79 12.28
N PHE A 273 1.11 -7.63 12.62
CA PHE A 273 0.51 -7.41 13.93
C PHE A 273 -0.93 -7.95 13.97
N PRO A 274 -1.30 -8.77 14.96
CA PRO A 274 -2.69 -8.88 15.33
C PRO A 274 -3.14 -7.53 15.88
N TYR A 275 -4.35 -7.12 15.50
CA TYR A 275 -4.92 -5.86 15.93
C TYR A 275 -6.38 -6.00 16.31
N ILE A 276 -6.87 -5.04 17.09
CA ILE A 276 -8.29 -4.79 17.31
C ILE A 276 -8.57 -3.29 17.20
N CYS A 277 -9.67 -2.96 16.54
CA CYS A 277 -10.19 -1.59 16.46
C CYS A 277 -11.44 -1.50 17.34
N LEU A 278 -11.36 -0.71 18.40
CA LEU A 278 -12.46 -0.51 19.34
C LEU A 278 -13.38 0.61 18.83
N GLY A 279 -14.69 0.48 19.10
CA GLY A 279 -15.69 1.49 18.74
C GLY A 279 -16.10 1.50 17.26
N PHE A 280 -15.62 0.55 16.45
CA PHE A 280 -15.92 0.50 15.02
C PHE A 280 -17.42 0.34 14.75
N GLY A 281 -17.98 1.18 13.88
CA GLY A 281 -19.43 1.25 13.61
C GLY A 281 -20.27 1.88 14.73
N SER A 282 -19.67 2.32 15.83
CA SER A 282 -20.35 2.99 16.94
C SER A 282 -20.31 4.51 16.77
N THR A 283 -21.29 5.22 17.33
CA THR A 283 -21.28 6.68 17.34
C THR A 283 -20.16 7.21 18.23
N TRP A 284 -19.35 8.13 17.69
CA TRP A 284 -18.32 8.82 18.45
C TRP A 284 -18.93 9.73 19.53
N ARG A 285 -18.45 9.61 20.78
CA ARG A 285 -18.93 10.39 21.96
C ARG A 285 -17.86 11.26 22.60
N GLY A 286 -16.72 11.45 21.93
CA GLY A 286 -15.53 12.07 22.52
C GLY A 286 -15.23 13.50 22.09
N ASN A 287 -16.25 14.29 21.74
CA ASN A 287 -16.12 15.66 21.20
C ASN A 287 -15.31 15.76 19.88
N ASP A 288 -15.31 16.93 19.26
CA ASP A 288 -14.55 17.18 18.04
C ASP A 288 -13.06 17.41 18.34
N MET A 289 -12.29 16.32 18.29
CA MET A 289 -10.84 16.34 18.55
C MET A 289 -10.03 17.08 17.49
N ALA A 290 -10.61 17.41 16.32
CA ALA A 290 -9.94 18.26 15.33
C ALA A 290 -9.99 19.75 15.71
N ASN A 291 -10.96 20.15 16.55
CA ASN A 291 -11.25 21.54 16.89
C ASN A 291 -11.10 21.87 18.39
N GLY A 292 -10.71 20.92 19.24
CA GLY A 292 -10.54 21.16 20.67
C GLY A 292 -10.24 19.91 21.50
N THR A 293 -10.46 19.99 22.81
CA THR A 293 -10.23 18.90 23.76
C THR A 293 -11.26 17.78 23.63
N GLY A 294 -10.86 16.53 23.87
CA GLY A 294 -11.76 15.38 23.79
C GLY A 294 -11.02 14.06 23.79
N GLY A 295 -11.71 12.99 23.39
CA GLY A 295 -11.09 11.67 23.26
C GLY A 295 -11.26 10.73 24.44
N GLY A 296 -11.88 11.15 25.55
CA GLY A 296 -12.16 10.31 26.72
C GLY A 296 -12.93 9.03 26.38
N HIS A 297 -13.75 9.05 25.32
CA HIS A 297 -14.41 7.86 24.78
C HIS A 297 -13.43 6.75 24.39
N LYS A 298 -12.20 7.08 23.95
CA LYS A 298 -11.13 6.10 23.70
C LYS A 298 -10.75 5.35 24.97
N ILE A 299 -10.68 6.06 26.10
CA ILE A 299 -10.32 5.47 27.40
C ILE A 299 -11.44 4.55 27.88
N VAL A 300 -12.71 4.96 27.75
CA VAL A 300 -13.86 4.13 28.11
C VAL A 300 -13.87 2.83 27.29
N LEU A 301 -13.70 2.92 25.98
CA LEU A 301 -13.62 1.73 25.11
C LEU A 301 -12.44 0.83 25.46
N LEU A 302 -11.29 1.42 25.82
CA LEU A 302 -10.12 0.67 26.25
C LEU A 302 -10.35 -0.02 27.60
N GLN A 303 -10.98 0.64 28.58
CA GLN A 303 -11.37 0.06 29.86
C GLN A 303 -12.25 -1.18 29.65
N GLU A 304 -13.34 -1.02 28.87
CA GLU A 304 -14.26 -2.12 28.53
C GLU A 304 -13.53 -3.30 27.89
N TYR A 305 -12.57 -3.03 27.01
CA TYR A 305 -11.77 -4.09 26.40
C TYR A 305 -10.83 -4.78 27.39
N LEU A 306 -10.12 -4.00 28.21
CA LEU A 306 -9.17 -4.54 29.20
C LEU A 306 -9.87 -5.37 30.29
N ASP A 307 -11.12 -5.05 30.61
CA ASP A 307 -11.94 -5.80 31.58
C ASP A 307 -12.31 -7.21 31.12
N THR A 308 -12.19 -7.51 29.82
CA THR A 308 -12.36 -8.87 29.30
C THR A 308 -11.20 -9.82 29.65
N PHE A 309 -10.10 -9.29 30.19
CA PHE A 309 -8.90 -10.04 30.55
C PHE A 309 -8.73 -10.17 32.07
N ASN A 310 -8.04 -11.24 32.47
CA ASN A 310 -7.63 -11.46 33.86
C ASN A 310 -6.72 -10.33 34.37
N ASP A 311 -6.87 -9.96 35.64
CA ASP A 311 -6.09 -8.86 36.26
C ASP A 311 -4.58 -9.11 36.29
N ASN A 312 -4.16 -10.37 36.23
CA ASN A 312 -2.75 -10.78 36.22
C ASN A 312 -2.21 -11.08 34.81
N ASP A 313 -2.92 -10.69 33.75
CA ASP A 313 -2.46 -10.91 32.38
C ASP A 313 -1.26 -10.00 32.04
N GLU A 314 -0.11 -10.63 31.79
CA GLU A 314 1.16 -9.95 31.48
C GLU A 314 1.39 -9.79 29.97
N ARG A 315 0.43 -10.19 29.11
CA ARG A 315 0.49 -9.90 27.67
C ARG A 315 0.47 -8.39 27.43
N ILE A 316 1.11 -7.97 26.35
CA ILE A 316 1.42 -6.59 26.02
C ILE A 316 0.39 -6.04 25.03
N ILE A 317 -0.09 -4.83 25.30
CA ILE A 317 -0.85 -4.01 24.34
C ILE A 317 0.05 -2.88 23.86
N LEU A 318 0.15 -2.74 22.53
CA LEU A 318 0.62 -1.53 21.86
C LEU A 318 -0.60 -0.72 21.43
N PHE A 319 -0.90 0.35 22.15
CA PHE A 319 -1.96 1.28 21.76
C PHE A 319 -1.42 2.32 20.78
N SER A 320 -2.21 2.67 19.76
CA SER A 320 -1.98 3.80 18.87
C SER A 320 -3.30 4.35 18.34
N ASP A 321 -3.38 5.65 18.10
CA ASP A 321 -4.42 6.21 17.22
C ASP A 321 -4.27 5.61 15.80
N CYS A 322 -5.34 5.59 14.99
CA CYS A 322 -5.31 4.95 13.66
C CYS A 322 -5.54 5.87 12.46
N TYR A 323 -6.16 7.05 12.62
CA TYR A 323 -6.49 7.89 11.46
C TYR A 323 -5.25 8.60 10.89
N ASP A 324 -4.29 8.90 11.75
CA ASP A 324 -3.09 9.67 11.46
C ASP A 324 -1.83 9.01 12.01
N ALA A 325 -1.86 7.70 12.25
CA ALA A 325 -0.67 6.94 12.61
C ALA A 325 -0.36 5.83 11.61
N VAL A 326 0.84 5.29 11.71
CA VAL A 326 1.32 4.16 10.90
C VAL A 326 2.41 3.40 11.65
N LEU A 327 2.42 2.07 11.52
CA LEU A 327 3.48 1.21 12.05
C LEU A 327 4.65 1.11 11.05
N GLN A 328 5.86 0.92 11.57
CA GLN A 328 7.11 0.82 10.82
C GLN A 328 8.04 -0.28 11.39
N GLY A 329 7.55 -1.50 11.51
CA GLY A 329 8.37 -2.64 11.93
C GLY A 329 7.54 -3.80 12.47
N PRO A 330 8.09 -5.02 12.54
CA PRO A 330 7.39 -6.20 13.06
C PRO A 330 7.25 -6.21 14.60
N PRO A 331 6.31 -7.04 15.14
CA PRO A 331 6.08 -7.16 16.58
C PRO A 331 7.31 -7.51 17.42
N ASN A 332 8.17 -8.40 16.93
CA ASN A 332 9.37 -8.82 17.65
C ASN A 332 10.37 -7.66 17.86
N LEU A 333 10.50 -6.74 16.92
CA LEU A 333 11.35 -5.56 17.09
C LEU A 333 10.77 -4.60 18.14
N VAL A 334 9.46 -4.40 18.14
CA VAL A 334 8.79 -3.59 19.18
C VAL A 334 8.97 -4.21 20.56
N ILE A 335 8.71 -5.52 20.70
CA ILE A 335 8.92 -6.25 21.96
C ILE A 335 10.37 -6.09 22.43
N ASN A 336 11.35 -6.30 21.55
CA ASN A 336 12.76 -6.21 21.90
C ASN A 336 13.15 -4.81 22.38
N LYS A 337 12.68 -3.75 21.70
CA LYS A 337 12.91 -2.37 22.13
C LYS A 337 12.27 -2.10 23.49
N PHE A 338 11.00 -2.44 23.65
CA PHE A 338 10.25 -2.22 24.89
C PHE A 338 10.89 -2.96 26.08
N VAL A 339 11.19 -4.25 25.93
CA VAL A 339 11.79 -5.07 26.99
C VAL A 339 13.18 -4.55 27.37
N LYS A 340 14.01 -4.18 26.38
CA LYS A 340 15.35 -3.62 26.63
C LYS A 340 15.27 -2.30 27.40
N MET A 341 14.36 -1.41 27.01
CA MET A 341 14.13 -0.15 27.72
C MET A 341 13.59 -0.40 29.14
N LYS A 342 12.58 -1.27 29.27
CA LYS A 342 11.98 -1.63 30.56
C LYS A 342 13.00 -2.22 31.54
N GLN A 343 13.89 -3.08 31.09
CA GLN A 343 14.96 -3.66 31.91
C GLN A 343 15.99 -2.61 32.35
N LYS A 344 16.37 -1.71 31.44
CA LYS A 344 17.36 -0.66 31.70
C LYS A 344 16.84 0.40 32.67
N GLU A 345 15.60 0.84 32.47
CA GLU A 345 15.04 2.04 33.14
C GLU A 345 13.99 1.70 34.21
N LYS A 346 13.61 0.42 34.36
CA LYS A 346 12.74 -0.11 35.42
C LYS A 346 11.38 0.60 35.52
N PHE A 347 10.63 0.60 34.41
CA PHE A 347 9.26 1.14 34.32
C PHE A 347 8.23 0.05 33.97
N ASP A 348 6.95 0.36 34.12
CA ASP A 348 5.84 -0.55 33.83
C ASP A 348 5.19 -0.28 32.47
N ILE A 349 4.99 1.01 32.16
CA ILE A 349 4.35 1.51 30.93
C ILE A 349 5.23 2.56 30.27
N LEU A 350 5.32 2.53 28.95
CA LEU A 350 5.97 3.55 28.13
C LEU A 350 4.94 4.30 27.30
N PHE A 351 4.90 5.62 27.43
CA PHE A 351 4.09 6.51 26.60
C PHE A 351 4.91 7.17 25.51
N SER A 352 4.25 7.51 24.41
CA SER A 352 4.76 8.45 23.43
C SER A 352 5.05 9.81 24.07
N ALA A 353 6.08 10.48 23.55
CA ALA A 353 6.51 11.78 24.02
C ALA A 353 6.46 12.80 22.88
N GLU A 354 6.10 14.04 23.20
CA GLU A 354 6.04 15.17 22.29
C GLU A 354 6.70 16.43 22.87
N ALA A 355 6.94 17.42 22.01
CA ALA A 355 7.62 18.65 22.41
C ALA A 355 6.68 19.79 22.81
N LEU A 356 5.39 19.68 22.50
CA LEU A 356 4.39 20.69 22.84
C LEU A 356 3.55 20.20 24.01
N ILE A 357 3.42 21.05 25.02
CA ILE A 357 2.48 20.77 26.10
C ILE A 357 1.06 21.16 25.66
N TRP A 358 0.17 20.18 25.74
CA TRP A 358 -1.23 20.32 25.41
C TRP A 358 -2.05 19.33 26.26
N PRO A 359 -3.29 19.64 26.66
CA PRO A 359 -3.96 20.93 26.47
C PRO A 359 -3.58 21.99 27.52
N ASP A 360 -3.16 21.56 28.72
CA ASP A 360 -2.94 22.46 29.85
C ASP A 360 -1.46 22.87 29.99
N LYS A 361 -1.16 24.10 29.55
CA LYS A 361 0.20 24.66 29.62
C LYS A 361 0.71 24.86 31.05
N SER A 362 -0.18 24.95 32.05
CA SER A 362 0.23 25.20 33.44
C SER A 362 1.05 24.05 34.02
N LEU A 363 0.83 22.82 33.53
CA LEU A 363 1.54 21.62 33.97
C LEU A 363 3.01 21.58 33.52
N SER A 364 3.46 22.49 32.65
CA SER A 364 4.79 22.44 32.01
C SER A 364 5.95 22.37 32.99
N SER A 365 5.82 23.06 34.14
CA SER A 365 6.84 23.09 35.19
C SER A 365 6.91 21.81 36.02
N GLU A 366 5.86 20.98 36.00
CA GLU A 366 5.80 19.72 36.73
C GLU A 366 6.44 18.56 35.95
N PHE A 367 6.60 18.70 34.64
CA PHE A 367 7.26 17.68 33.82
C PHE A 367 8.78 17.69 34.06
N PRO A 368 9.39 16.54 34.36
CA PRO A 368 10.83 16.45 34.53
C PRO A 368 11.55 16.74 33.22
N ASP A 369 12.78 17.25 33.32
CA ASP A 369 13.66 17.30 32.16
C ASP A 369 14.07 15.87 31.77
N VAL A 370 14.05 15.60 30.47
CA VAL A 370 14.36 14.31 29.87
C VAL A 370 15.53 14.39 28.87
N GLY A 371 16.17 15.56 28.74
CA GLY A 371 17.34 15.77 27.89
C GLY A 371 17.06 15.87 26.39
N THR A 372 15.79 15.84 25.99
CA THR A 372 15.35 16.06 24.60
C THR A 372 14.16 17.03 24.59
N PRO A 373 13.83 17.62 23.42
CA PRO A 373 12.61 18.41 23.29
C PRO A 373 11.33 17.60 23.59
N TYR A 374 11.34 16.28 23.42
CA TYR A 374 10.20 15.39 23.62
C TYR A 374 9.95 15.10 25.11
N LYS A 375 9.60 16.15 25.87
CA LYS A 375 9.47 16.07 27.33
C LYS A 375 8.05 15.90 27.85
N PHE A 376 7.03 16.08 27.01
CA PHE A 376 5.63 15.99 27.40
C PHE A 376 5.00 14.68 26.93
N LEU A 377 3.98 14.20 27.65
CA LEU A 377 3.26 12.98 27.28
C LEU A 377 2.31 13.26 26.10
N ASN A 378 2.31 12.36 25.12
CA ASN A 378 1.29 12.26 24.08
C ASN A 378 0.44 10.99 24.27
N SER A 379 -0.89 11.10 24.27
CA SER A 379 -1.79 9.95 24.48
C SER A 379 -2.01 9.07 23.27
N GLY A 380 -1.63 9.54 22.07
CA GLY A 380 -1.88 8.82 20.81
C GLY A 380 -1.04 7.57 20.61
N GLY A 381 -0.14 7.24 21.55
CA GLY A 381 0.56 5.96 21.56
C GLY A 381 1.16 5.60 22.91
N PHE A 382 1.01 4.34 23.32
CA PHE A 382 1.65 3.80 24.53
C PHE A 382 1.74 2.27 24.48
N ILE A 383 2.60 1.69 25.30
CA ILE A 383 2.82 0.24 25.38
C ILE A 383 3.01 -0.20 26.83
N GLY A 384 2.32 -1.28 27.20
CA GLY A 384 2.34 -1.85 28.55
C GLY A 384 1.65 -3.22 28.59
N SER A 385 1.86 -3.97 29.66
CA SER A 385 1.10 -5.21 29.89
C SER A 385 -0.34 -4.90 30.29
N ILE A 386 -1.28 -5.78 29.97
CA ILE A 386 -2.72 -5.66 30.31
C ILE A 386 -2.92 -5.33 31.79
N LYS A 387 -2.29 -6.07 32.71
CA LYS A 387 -2.31 -5.79 34.16
C LYS A 387 -2.03 -4.33 34.52
N HIS A 388 -0.90 -3.79 34.05
CA HIS A 388 -0.50 -2.41 34.34
C HIS A 388 -1.40 -1.39 33.62
N LEU A 389 -1.90 -1.72 32.43
CA LEU A 389 -2.85 -0.85 31.72
C LEU A 389 -4.21 -0.77 32.44
N LYS A 390 -4.71 -1.86 33.03
CA LYS A 390 -5.92 -1.81 33.89
C LYS A 390 -5.75 -0.85 35.06
N GLN A 391 -4.57 -0.84 35.70
CA GLN A 391 -4.26 0.11 36.77
C GLN A 391 -4.20 1.56 36.27
N LEU A 392 -3.62 1.79 35.09
CA LEU A 392 -3.52 3.11 34.46
C LEU A 392 -4.90 3.73 34.21
N VAL A 393 -5.85 2.94 33.70
CA VAL A 393 -7.20 3.39 33.33
C VAL A 393 -8.24 3.14 34.42
N ASN A 394 -7.85 2.97 35.69
CA ASN A 394 -8.82 2.67 36.75
C ASN A 394 -9.66 3.89 37.20
N ASP A 395 -9.18 5.12 36.98
CA ASP A 395 -9.92 6.32 37.37
C ASP A 395 -11.10 6.56 36.41
N LYS A 396 -12.25 6.97 36.96
CA LYS A 396 -13.45 7.29 36.16
C LYS A 396 -13.16 8.44 35.19
N VAL A 397 -13.58 8.28 33.94
CA VAL A 397 -13.48 9.29 32.89
C VAL A 397 -14.78 9.34 32.09
N GLU A 398 -15.26 10.55 31.82
CA GLU A 398 -16.43 10.78 30.98
C GLU A 398 -16.01 10.85 29.52
N CYS A 399 -16.85 10.37 28.59
CA CYS A 399 -16.49 10.26 27.18
C CYS A 399 -16.00 11.57 26.55
N TYR A 400 -16.54 12.72 26.97
CA TYR A 400 -16.22 14.04 26.44
C TYR A 400 -14.94 14.67 27.00
N GLN A 401 -14.34 14.08 28.05
CA GLN A 401 -13.12 14.61 28.65
C GLN A 401 -11.92 14.41 27.74
N ASP A 402 -10.84 15.13 28.04
CA ASP A 402 -9.60 15.07 27.27
C ASP A 402 -8.75 13.85 27.66
N ASP A 403 -8.46 12.97 26.70
CA ASP A 403 -7.67 11.76 26.96
C ASP A 403 -6.21 12.10 27.28
N GLN A 404 -5.62 13.09 26.59
CA GLN A 404 -4.25 13.52 26.83
C GLN A 404 -4.07 14.09 28.24
N LEU A 405 -4.97 14.98 28.68
CA LEU A 405 -4.95 15.51 30.05
C LEU A 405 -5.14 14.43 31.11
N TYR A 406 -6.02 13.44 30.86
CA TYR A 406 -6.19 12.29 31.76
C TYR A 406 -4.85 11.57 31.96
N TYR A 407 -4.17 11.18 30.88
CA TYR A 407 -2.91 10.44 30.97
C TYR A 407 -1.75 11.29 31.50
N GLN A 408 -1.71 12.59 31.20
CA GLN A 408 -0.72 13.51 31.78
C GLN A 408 -0.84 13.56 33.31
N LYS A 409 -2.05 13.62 33.85
CA LYS A 409 -2.28 13.56 35.30
C LYS A 409 -1.81 12.24 35.90
N GLN A 410 -2.06 11.11 35.24
CA GLN A 410 -1.56 9.80 35.70
C GLN A 410 -0.02 9.73 35.66
N TYR A 411 0.62 10.28 34.63
CA TYR A 411 2.07 10.37 34.56
C TYR A 411 2.65 11.23 35.68
N LEU A 412 2.08 12.41 35.96
CA LEU A 412 2.56 13.27 37.04
C LEU A 412 2.36 12.65 38.43
N LYS A 413 1.25 11.93 38.67
CA LYS A 413 1.08 11.10 39.87
C LYS A 413 2.19 10.03 39.97
N SER A 414 2.54 9.38 38.87
CA SER A 414 3.64 8.41 38.82
C SER A 414 5.00 9.04 39.17
N VAL A 415 5.32 10.21 38.61
CA VAL A 415 6.54 10.97 38.92
C VAL A 415 6.63 11.34 40.40
N LYS A 416 5.49 11.70 41.01
CA LYS A 416 5.38 12.02 42.45
C LYS A 416 5.35 10.79 43.36
N ASN A 417 5.28 9.58 42.80
CA ASN A 417 5.04 8.31 43.50
C ASN A 417 3.70 8.26 44.25
N ASP A 418 2.69 8.99 43.77
CA ASP A 418 1.32 8.98 44.33
C ASP A 418 0.54 7.71 43.94
N ILE A 419 1.01 6.97 42.92
CA ILE A 419 0.44 5.71 42.46
C ILE A 419 1.52 4.63 42.37
N ASN A 420 1.15 3.37 42.63
CA ASN A 420 2.05 2.22 42.50
C ASN A 420 2.16 1.75 41.04
N LEU A 421 2.55 2.66 40.16
CA LEU A 421 2.71 2.42 38.73
C LEU A 421 3.82 3.32 38.21
N LYS A 422 4.83 2.74 37.55
CA LYS A 422 5.97 3.50 36.99
C LYS A 422 5.74 3.78 35.51
N ILE A 423 5.49 5.03 35.18
CA ILE A 423 5.22 5.49 33.82
C ILE A 423 6.46 6.21 33.28
N LYS A 424 6.88 5.87 32.07
CA LYS A 424 8.02 6.48 31.37
C LYS A 424 7.56 7.11 30.06
N LEU A 425 8.23 8.20 29.65
CA LEU A 425 8.06 8.80 28.32
C LEU A 425 9.17 8.34 27.37
N ASP A 426 8.83 8.03 26.14
CA ASP A 426 9.75 7.70 25.05
C ASP A 426 10.41 8.97 24.47
N ALA A 427 11.18 9.67 25.31
CA ALA A 427 11.82 10.94 24.99
C ALA A 427 12.87 10.83 23.85
N THR A 428 13.32 9.63 23.53
CA THR A 428 14.27 9.36 22.45
C THR A 428 13.61 8.91 21.15
N SER A 429 12.28 8.76 21.13
CA SER A 429 11.53 8.23 19.99
C SER A 429 12.04 6.85 19.53
N GLU A 430 12.28 5.94 20.48
CA GLU A 430 12.71 4.57 20.17
C GLU A 430 11.55 3.74 19.59
N ILE A 431 10.36 3.89 20.14
CA ILE A 431 9.13 3.22 19.70
C ILE A 431 8.19 4.22 19.03
N PHE A 432 7.95 5.39 19.61
CA PHE A 432 6.96 6.35 19.12
C PHE A 432 7.58 7.64 18.60
N GLN A 433 7.13 8.11 17.44
CA GLN A 433 7.50 9.39 16.85
C GLN A 433 6.27 10.26 16.62
N THR A 434 6.16 11.35 17.37
CA THR A 434 5.15 12.40 17.13
C THR A 434 5.63 13.40 16.08
N LEU A 435 4.72 13.94 15.28
CA LEU A 435 5.02 14.87 14.19
C LEU A 435 4.47 16.30 14.42
N SER A 436 3.81 16.57 15.55
CA SER A 436 3.23 17.89 15.87
C SER A 436 4.22 19.05 15.84
N SER A 437 5.52 18.77 15.90
CA SER A 437 6.60 19.75 15.83
C SER A 437 7.90 19.10 15.35
N HIS A 438 8.94 19.91 15.15
CA HIS A 438 10.30 19.44 14.88
C HIS A 438 10.44 18.50 13.66
N LEU A 439 9.61 18.69 12.63
CA LEU A 439 9.64 17.90 11.37
C LEU A 439 11.03 17.86 10.70
N ASN A 440 11.88 18.86 10.95
CA ASN A 440 13.24 18.92 10.43
C ASN A 440 14.15 17.78 10.94
N TYR A 441 13.80 17.12 12.06
CA TYR A 441 14.53 15.94 12.54
C TYR A 441 14.06 14.63 11.90
N ILE A 442 13.00 14.68 11.08
CA ILE A 442 12.37 13.49 10.51
C ILE A 442 12.89 13.30 9.09
N LYS A 443 13.71 12.27 8.91
CA LYS A 443 14.31 11.95 7.60
C LYS A 443 13.67 10.69 7.03
N LEU A 444 13.21 10.77 5.79
CA LEU A 444 12.83 9.61 5.00
C LEU A 444 14.07 8.97 4.37
N ASP A 445 14.31 7.70 4.69
CA ASP A 445 15.23 6.83 3.98
C ASP A 445 14.45 5.97 2.99
N ILE A 446 14.44 6.41 1.72
CA ILE A 446 13.77 5.72 0.62
C ILE A 446 14.38 4.33 0.38
N SER A 447 15.69 4.17 0.60
CA SER A 447 16.38 2.90 0.36
C SER A 447 15.95 1.82 1.35
N MET A 448 15.71 2.22 2.60
CA MET A 448 15.22 1.33 3.65
C MET A 448 13.68 1.30 3.74
N SER A 449 12.99 2.19 3.01
CA SER A 449 11.55 2.46 3.17
C SER A 449 11.18 2.77 4.62
N LYS A 450 11.99 3.60 5.30
CA LYS A 450 11.84 3.92 6.73
C LYS A 450 12.05 5.40 7.03
N VAL A 451 11.51 5.83 8.16
CA VAL A 451 11.68 7.13 8.79
C VAL A 451 12.65 6.98 9.95
N LEU A 452 13.54 7.96 10.02
CA LEU A 452 14.58 8.11 11.04
C LEU A 452 14.35 9.41 11.80
N ASN A 453 14.59 9.40 13.10
CA ASN A 453 14.75 10.60 13.90
C ASN A 453 16.24 10.94 14.00
N THR A 454 16.67 12.02 13.35
CA THR A 454 18.08 12.41 13.29
C THR A 454 18.58 13.09 14.57
N LEU A 455 17.68 13.59 15.42
CA LEU A 455 18.04 14.17 16.71
C LEU A 455 18.52 13.08 17.69
N THR A 456 17.80 11.97 17.74
CA THR A 456 18.05 10.87 18.69
C THR A 456 18.73 9.66 18.05
N ASN A 457 18.94 9.71 16.72
CA ASN A 457 19.50 8.64 15.91
C ASN A 457 18.74 7.31 16.05
N THR A 458 17.41 7.39 16.10
CA THR A 458 16.53 6.22 16.22
C THR A 458 15.76 5.93 14.95
N VAL A 459 15.31 4.68 14.83
CA VAL A 459 14.28 4.24 13.89
C VAL A 459 13.02 3.97 14.71
N PRO A 460 12.03 4.88 14.72
CA PRO A 460 10.77 4.68 15.43
C PRO A 460 9.93 3.55 14.83
N MET A 461 9.04 2.96 15.64
CA MET A 461 8.16 1.85 15.27
C MET A 461 6.72 2.28 15.01
N VAL A 462 6.27 3.40 15.60
CA VAL A 462 4.97 4.02 15.40
C VAL A 462 5.21 5.48 15.06
N ILE A 463 4.69 5.93 13.92
CA ILE A 463 4.78 7.33 13.49
C ILE A 463 3.37 7.91 13.60
N HIS A 464 3.23 8.95 14.41
CA HIS A 464 1.98 9.61 14.70
C HIS A 464 2.00 11.03 14.14
N GLY A 465 1.17 11.28 13.14
CA GLY A 465 0.91 12.56 12.50
C GLY A 465 0.09 13.52 13.37
N ASN A 466 0.28 13.53 14.69
CA ASN A 466 -0.47 14.37 15.62
C ASN A 466 -0.30 15.87 15.33
N GLY A 467 -1.26 16.68 15.77
CA GLY A 467 -1.26 18.12 15.54
C GLY A 467 -2.02 18.54 14.29
N ASP A 468 -1.56 19.61 13.66
CA ASP A 468 -2.26 20.35 12.61
C ASP A 468 -2.23 19.66 11.23
N VAL A 469 -2.84 20.34 10.24
CA VAL A 469 -2.87 19.89 8.83
C VAL A 469 -1.47 19.66 8.24
N ASN A 470 -0.45 20.42 8.65
CA ASN A 470 0.91 20.23 8.14
C ASN A 470 1.45 18.85 8.53
N SER A 471 1.17 18.41 9.75
CA SER A 471 1.57 17.09 10.26
C SER A 471 0.84 15.97 9.51
N LYS A 472 -0.46 16.16 9.18
CA LYS A 472 -1.24 15.22 8.35
C LYS A 472 -0.71 15.10 6.92
N ILE A 473 -0.37 16.23 6.29
CA ILE A 473 0.23 16.26 4.95
C ILE A 473 1.60 15.57 4.97
N PHE A 474 2.41 15.86 5.98
CA PHE A 474 3.73 15.27 6.12
C PHE A 474 3.66 13.74 6.27
N ILE A 475 2.78 13.21 7.13
CA ILE A 475 2.61 11.76 7.25
C ILE A 475 2.05 11.13 5.97
N ASN A 476 1.09 11.78 5.29
CA ASN A 476 0.59 11.31 3.99
C ASN A 476 1.73 11.20 2.97
N ARG A 477 2.63 12.19 2.94
CA ARG A 477 3.79 12.21 2.04
C ARG A 477 4.76 11.08 2.31
N ILE A 478 5.23 10.89 3.55
CA ILE A 478 6.20 9.83 3.88
C ILE A 478 5.58 8.43 3.68
N CYS A 479 4.28 8.29 3.90
CA CYS A 479 3.53 7.04 3.67
C CYS A 479 3.44 6.61 2.21
N ASN A 480 3.80 7.46 1.24
CA ASN A 480 3.98 7.03 -0.13
C ASN A 480 5.23 6.13 -0.33
N TYR A 481 6.18 6.17 0.61
CA TYR A 481 7.48 5.52 0.47
C TYR A 481 7.74 4.43 1.51
N ILE A 482 7.33 4.66 2.77
CA ILE A 482 7.53 3.68 3.84
C ILE A 482 6.64 2.44 3.68
N ASN A 483 6.82 1.45 4.55
CA ASN A 483 6.06 0.19 4.55
C ASN A 483 6.15 -0.55 3.22
N VAL A 484 7.32 -0.46 2.58
CA VAL A 484 7.63 -1.15 1.33
C VAL A 484 6.73 -0.69 0.15
N LYS A 485 6.09 0.48 0.26
CA LYS A 485 5.34 1.08 -0.86
C LYS A 485 6.23 1.51 -2.01
N TYR A 486 7.47 1.89 -1.75
CA TYR A 486 8.47 2.15 -2.77
C TYR A 486 9.85 1.61 -2.36
N ARG A 487 10.53 0.92 -3.28
CA ARG A 487 11.93 0.49 -3.13
C ARG A 487 12.70 0.78 -4.42
N ASN A 488 13.94 1.25 -4.33
CA ASN A 488 14.76 1.56 -5.52
C ASN A 488 14.86 0.40 -6.54
N ASN A 489 14.92 -0.85 -6.06
CA ASN A 489 15.06 -2.03 -6.93
C ASN A 489 13.73 -2.59 -7.46
N PHE A 490 12.59 -2.27 -6.82
CA PHE A 490 11.27 -2.82 -7.16
C PHE A 490 10.29 -1.75 -7.68
N GLY A 491 10.62 -0.47 -7.52
CA GLY A 491 9.71 0.64 -7.78
C GLY A 491 8.57 0.71 -6.77
N TYR A 492 7.46 1.29 -7.23
CA TYR A 492 6.21 1.38 -6.49
C TYR A 492 5.50 0.02 -6.41
N LYS A 493 5.07 -0.37 -5.21
CA LYS A 493 4.28 -1.59 -4.99
C LYS A 493 2.80 -1.31 -5.25
N ASP A 494 2.34 -1.70 -6.43
CA ASP A 494 0.95 -1.59 -6.84
C ASP A 494 0.08 -2.73 -6.28
N SER A 495 -0.28 -2.60 -5.00
CA SER A 495 -1.08 -3.59 -4.26
C SER A 495 -2.58 -3.41 -4.35
N HIS A 496 -3.06 -2.30 -4.90
CA HIS A 496 -4.48 -2.02 -4.98
C HIS A 496 -5.08 -2.31 -6.36
N THR A 497 -4.25 -2.41 -7.42
CA THR A 497 -4.74 -2.66 -8.77
C THR A 497 -5.28 -4.08 -8.94
N ILE A 498 -6.54 -4.18 -9.36
CA ILE A 498 -7.23 -5.44 -9.59
C ILE A 498 -7.16 -5.78 -11.09
N LYS A 499 -6.11 -6.50 -11.51
CA LYS A 499 -5.88 -6.85 -12.92
C LYS A 499 -6.98 -7.72 -13.53
N THR A 500 -7.71 -8.51 -12.74
CA THR A 500 -8.86 -9.28 -13.24
C THR A 500 -9.98 -8.39 -13.77
N LYS A 501 -10.02 -7.09 -13.40
CA LYS A 501 -10.93 -6.11 -14.01
C LYS A 501 -10.63 -5.84 -15.50
N LEU A 502 -9.43 -6.17 -15.99
CA LEU A 502 -9.04 -5.99 -17.39
C LEU A 502 -9.68 -7.02 -18.34
N ASN A 503 -10.16 -8.14 -17.81
CA ASN A 503 -10.81 -9.21 -18.59
C ASN A 503 -12.34 -9.19 -18.40
N ILE A 504 -12.91 -8.02 -18.15
CA ILE A 504 -14.34 -7.84 -17.94
C ILE A 504 -15.03 -7.56 -19.28
N ASP A 505 -16.21 -8.17 -19.46
CA ASP A 505 -17.15 -7.85 -20.53
C ASP A 505 -17.52 -6.36 -20.51
N PHE A 506 -17.49 -5.68 -21.66
CA PHE A 506 -17.79 -4.25 -21.77
C PHE A 506 -19.11 -3.84 -21.08
N ASP A 507 -20.09 -4.74 -21.01
CA ASP A 507 -21.38 -4.48 -20.35
C ASP A 507 -21.27 -4.32 -18.83
N LYS A 508 -20.23 -4.89 -18.21
CA LYS A 508 -19.96 -4.80 -16.76
C LYS A 508 -19.09 -3.59 -16.39
N PHE A 509 -18.72 -2.75 -17.35
CA PHE A 509 -17.99 -1.51 -17.06
C PHE A 509 -18.89 -0.52 -16.30
N PRO A 510 -18.32 0.24 -15.34
CA PRO A 510 -19.08 1.21 -14.55
C PRO A 510 -19.64 2.36 -15.42
N ILE A 511 -20.63 3.09 -14.93
CA ILE A 511 -21.16 4.26 -15.62
C ILE A 511 -20.46 5.52 -15.10
N ILE A 512 -19.94 6.35 -16.01
CA ILE A 512 -19.19 7.58 -15.69
C ILE A 512 -20.04 8.80 -16.07
N LEU A 513 -20.18 9.76 -15.14
CA LEU A 513 -20.64 11.11 -15.45
C LEU A 513 -19.46 12.07 -15.59
N ALA A 514 -19.16 12.50 -16.82
CA ALA A 514 -18.15 13.51 -17.11
C ALA A 514 -18.73 14.93 -16.97
N ILE A 515 -18.30 15.65 -15.94
CA ILE A 515 -18.69 17.04 -15.66
C ILE A 515 -17.71 17.97 -16.38
N LEU A 516 -18.14 18.50 -17.52
CA LEU A 516 -17.39 19.42 -18.37
C LEU A 516 -17.53 20.85 -17.84
N LYS A 517 -16.60 21.28 -16.99
CA LYS A 517 -16.59 22.65 -16.46
C LYS A 517 -16.11 23.64 -17.51
N ILE A 518 -16.88 24.71 -17.71
CA ILE A 518 -16.55 25.81 -18.63
C ILE A 518 -16.42 27.09 -17.82
N GLU A 519 -15.22 27.66 -17.78
CA GLU A 519 -14.93 28.94 -17.12
C GLU A 519 -14.56 30.02 -18.13
N THR A 520 -13.89 29.62 -19.21
CA THR A 520 -13.31 30.50 -20.22
C THR A 520 -13.79 30.16 -21.63
N ILE A 521 -13.58 31.08 -22.58
CA ILE A 521 -13.83 30.81 -24.01
C ILE A 521 -12.93 29.70 -24.54
N THR A 522 -11.72 29.58 -23.99
CA THR A 522 -10.77 28.51 -24.31
C THR A 522 -11.33 27.15 -23.91
N ASP A 523 -11.96 27.03 -22.74
CA ASP A 523 -12.63 25.80 -22.33
C ASP A 523 -13.74 25.44 -23.33
N ALA A 524 -14.60 26.41 -23.66
CA ALA A 524 -15.71 26.20 -24.58
C ALA A 524 -15.22 25.70 -25.95
N LYS A 525 -14.20 26.32 -26.53
CA LYS A 525 -13.60 25.92 -27.82
C LYS A 525 -12.99 24.50 -27.79
N ASN A 526 -12.62 24.00 -26.62
CA ASN A 526 -11.99 22.69 -26.47
C ASN A 526 -12.98 21.54 -26.19
N ILE A 527 -14.28 21.81 -26.01
CA ILE A 527 -15.30 20.78 -25.69
C ILE A 527 -15.22 19.60 -26.68
N PHE A 528 -15.28 19.86 -27.99
CA PHE A 528 -15.24 18.81 -29.02
C PHE A 528 -13.95 18.00 -28.98
N ASN A 529 -12.81 18.68 -28.86
CA ASN A 529 -11.51 18.03 -28.80
C ASN A 529 -11.42 17.11 -27.58
N TYR A 530 -11.86 17.59 -26.42
CA TYR A 530 -11.86 16.85 -25.18
C TYR A 530 -12.80 15.63 -25.24
N ILE A 531 -14.03 15.79 -25.76
CA ILE A 531 -14.95 14.67 -25.96
C ILE A 531 -14.37 13.64 -26.93
N ASN A 532 -13.75 14.07 -28.04
CA ASN A 532 -13.10 13.15 -28.99
C ASN A 532 -11.94 12.38 -28.35
N CYS A 533 -11.17 13.02 -27.48
CA CYS A 533 -10.15 12.36 -26.66
C CYS A 533 -10.75 11.30 -25.72
N ILE A 534 -11.87 11.60 -25.08
CA ILE A 534 -12.58 10.65 -24.23
C ILE A 534 -13.16 9.48 -25.03
N LYS A 535 -13.73 9.72 -26.22
CA LYS A 535 -14.27 8.66 -27.09
C LYS A 535 -13.21 7.68 -27.59
N LYS A 536 -11.93 8.08 -27.59
CA LYS A 536 -10.79 7.23 -27.94
C LYS A 536 -10.30 6.36 -26.79
N GLN A 537 -10.81 6.55 -25.57
CA GLN A 537 -10.47 5.65 -24.46
C GLN A 537 -10.90 4.23 -24.81
N GLN A 538 -10.16 3.24 -24.32
CA GLN A 538 -10.54 1.84 -24.30
C GLN A 538 -11.67 1.65 -23.28
N TYR A 539 -12.82 2.27 -23.54
CA TYR A 539 -13.96 2.34 -22.64
C TYR A 539 -15.24 2.41 -23.48
N PRO A 540 -16.31 1.70 -23.12
CA PRO A 540 -17.56 1.78 -23.86
C PRO A 540 -18.10 3.21 -23.86
N SER A 541 -18.14 3.85 -25.02
CA SER A 541 -18.54 5.26 -25.14
C SER A 541 -19.97 5.51 -24.66
N TYR A 542 -20.85 4.51 -24.79
CA TYR A 542 -22.24 4.57 -24.31
C TYR A 542 -22.37 4.52 -22.77
N LYS A 543 -21.29 4.17 -22.04
CA LYS A 543 -21.23 4.18 -20.57
C LYS A 543 -20.70 5.51 -20.01
N ILE A 544 -20.38 6.47 -20.88
CA ILE A 544 -19.88 7.80 -20.49
C ILE A 544 -20.98 8.80 -20.82
N HIS A 545 -21.59 9.36 -19.78
CA HIS A 545 -22.55 10.44 -19.92
C HIS A 545 -21.84 11.77 -19.65
N TYR A 546 -22.32 12.84 -20.27
CA TYR A 546 -21.70 14.15 -20.19
C TYR A 546 -22.67 15.15 -19.57
N LEU A 547 -22.18 15.99 -18.67
CA LEU A 547 -22.90 17.13 -18.10
C LEU A 547 -22.05 18.38 -18.29
N ILE A 548 -22.62 19.43 -18.90
CA ILE A 548 -21.94 20.70 -19.07
C ILE A 548 -22.22 21.60 -17.86
N LEU A 549 -21.17 21.95 -17.12
CA LEU A 549 -21.23 22.90 -16.00
C LEU A 549 -20.71 24.26 -16.45
N ASN A 550 -21.62 25.19 -16.73
CA ASN A 550 -21.25 26.53 -17.18
C ASN A 550 -21.07 27.48 -15.98
N CYS A 551 -19.85 27.97 -15.80
CA CYS A 551 -19.45 28.90 -14.74
C CYS A 551 -19.19 30.33 -15.24
N THR A 552 -19.39 30.62 -16.53
CA THR A 552 -19.15 31.96 -17.10
C THR A 552 -20.43 32.78 -17.28
N ASN A 553 -20.28 34.10 -17.16
CA ASN A 553 -21.33 35.07 -17.47
C ASN A 553 -21.17 35.71 -18.87
N ASP A 554 -20.18 35.30 -19.66
CA ASP A 554 -19.95 35.84 -21.00
C ASP A 554 -21.01 35.34 -22.01
N LYS A 555 -21.76 36.29 -22.58
CA LYS A 555 -22.79 36.04 -23.60
C LYS A 555 -22.23 35.40 -24.88
N LYS A 556 -20.98 35.69 -25.26
CA LYS A 556 -20.33 35.08 -26.44
C LYS A 556 -20.08 33.60 -26.21
N ILE A 557 -19.57 33.24 -25.01
CA ILE A 557 -19.36 31.84 -24.63
C ILE A 557 -20.70 31.10 -24.56
N LEU A 558 -21.75 31.73 -24.00
CA LEU A 558 -23.09 31.16 -23.95
C LEU A 558 -23.64 30.78 -25.33
N LYS A 559 -23.56 31.71 -26.30
CA LYS A 559 -23.99 31.44 -27.67
C LYS A 559 -23.19 30.28 -28.30
N TYR A 560 -21.88 30.30 -28.12
CA TYR A 560 -21.01 29.24 -28.63
C TYR A 560 -21.35 27.87 -28.02
N ILE A 561 -21.56 27.79 -26.70
CA ILE A 561 -21.97 26.55 -26.04
C ILE A 561 -23.29 26.05 -26.63
N MET A 562 -24.30 26.90 -26.83
CA MET A 562 -25.58 26.48 -27.41
C MET A 562 -25.43 25.89 -28.81
N GLU A 563 -24.63 26.53 -29.67
CA GLU A 563 -24.33 26.06 -31.03
C GLU A 563 -23.60 24.71 -31.01
N VAL A 564 -22.53 24.60 -30.22
CA VAL A 564 -21.73 23.37 -30.05
C VAL A 564 -22.57 22.24 -29.47
N THR A 565 -23.41 22.53 -28.49
CA THR A 565 -24.19 21.52 -27.78
C THR A 565 -25.30 20.95 -28.65
N SER A 566 -25.96 21.78 -29.45
CA SER A 566 -26.97 21.33 -30.42
C SER A 566 -26.37 20.34 -31.44
N GLN A 567 -25.10 20.54 -31.81
CA GLN A 567 -24.37 19.61 -32.68
C GLN A 567 -23.96 18.32 -31.94
N LEU A 568 -23.65 18.42 -30.65
CA LEU A 568 -23.23 17.28 -29.82
C LEU A 568 -24.39 16.33 -29.48
N GLU A 569 -25.59 16.85 -29.19
CA GLU A 569 -26.79 16.03 -28.93
C GLU A 569 -27.16 15.12 -30.12
N LEU A 570 -26.94 15.59 -31.35
CA LEU A 570 -27.19 14.82 -32.58
C LEU A 570 -26.19 13.67 -32.79
N LEU A 571 -25.03 13.71 -32.13
CA LEU A 571 -23.90 12.79 -32.36
C LEU A 571 -23.57 11.89 -31.15
N LEU A 572 -24.16 12.17 -29.99
CA LEU A 572 -23.83 11.57 -28.69
C LEU A 572 -25.08 11.43 -27.82
N ASN A 573 -25.11 10.39 -26.98
CA ASN A 573 -26.16 10.16 -25.99
C ASN A 573 -25.93 11.07 -24.75
N ILE A 574 -26.13 12.39 -24.91
CA ILE A 574 -25.86 13.41 -23.87
C ILE A 574 -27.16 13.84 -23.18
N GLU A 575 -27.17 13.84 -21.84
CA GLU A 575 -28.23 14.45 -21.04
C GLU A 575 -27.76 15.83 -20.56
N LEU A 576 -28.38 16.89 -21.07
CA LEU A 576 -28.01 18.25 -20.72
C LEU A 576 -28.71 18.72 -19.45
N GLN A 577 -27.93 18.98 -18.40
CA GLN A 577 -28.37 19.81 -17.29
C GLN A 577 -27.65 21.15 -17.33
N TYR A 578 -28.28 22.14 -17.95
CA TYR A 578 -27.81 23.52 -17.94
C TYR A 578 -27.98 24.12 -16.54
N THR A 579 -27.03 23.88 -15.64
CA THR A 579 -26.98 24.64 -14.40
C THR A 579 -26.02 25.81 -14.61
N LYS A 580 -26.57 27.04 -14.70
CA LYS A 580 -25.78 28.27 -14.66
C LYS A 580 -25.33 28.51 -13.23
N ILE A 581 -24.03 28.60 -12.99
CA ILE A 581 -23.47 28.80 -11.65
C ILE A 581 -22.46 29.92 -11.67
N ASN A 582 -22.41 30.71 -10.60
CA ASN A 582 -21.33 31.67 -10.39
C ASN A 582 -20.02 30.88 -10.12
N ASN A 583 -18.87 31.28 -10.71
CA ASN A 583 -17.58 30.60 -10.48
C ASN A 583 -16.98 30.85 -9.08
N SER A 584 -17.77 31.33 -8.12
CA SER A 584 -17.33 31.47 -6.73
C SER A 584 -17.25 30.12 -6.04
N CYS A 585 -16.31 29.99 -5.11
CA CYS A 585 -16.11 28.75 -4.35
C CYS A 585 -17.38 28.32 -3.59
N SER A 586 -18.12 29.28 -3.01
CA SER A 586 -19.40 29.01 -2.33
C SER A 586 -20.43 28.40 -3.27
N SER A 587 -20.59 28.94 -4.47
CA SER A 587 -21.61 28.46 -5.41
C SER A 587 -21.27 27.07 -5.94
N LEU A 588 -19.98 26.82 -6.19
CA LEU A 588 -19.48 25.50 -6.60
C LEU A 588 -19.62 24.47 -5.49
N ARG A 589 -19.29 24.82 -4.23
CA ARG A 589 -19.52 23.96 -3.07
C ARG A 589 -20.97 23.50 -3.00
N ASP A 590 -21.91 24.45 -3.02
CA ASP A 590 -23.32 24.15 -2.89
C ASP A 590 -23.82 23.28 -4.06
N TRP A 591 -23.32 23.52 -5.28
CA TRP A 591 -23.64 22.68 -6.42
C TRP A 591 -23.07 21.27 -6.32
N TYR A 592 -21.79 21.11 -5.95
CA TYR A 592 -21.17 19.79 -5.80
C TYR A 592 -21.85 18.98 -4.69
N CYS A 593 -22.22 19.59 -3.57
CA CYS A 593 -23.04 18.95 -2.54
C CYS A 593 -24.37 18.44 -3.13
N ASN A 594 -25.06 19.27 -3.91
CA ASN A 594 -26.35 18.91 -4.49
C ASN A 594 -26.24 17.80 -5.55
N ILE A 595 -25.26 17.89 -6.45
CA ILE A 595 -25.14 16.91 -7.55
C ILE A 595 -24.74 15.55 -7.00
N LEU A 596 -23.77 15.48 -6.07
CA LEU A 596 -23.29 14.23 -5.49
C LEU A 596 -24.42 13.43 -4.82
N ASN A 597 -25.35 14.12 -4.15
CA ASN A 597 -26.52 13.49 -3.55
C ASN A 597 -27.55 13.02 -4.58
N ARG A 598 -27.75 13.76 -5.67
CA ARG A 598 -28.75 13.43 -6.71
C ARG A 598 -28.34 12.27 -7.60
N ILE A 599 -27.04 12.11 -7.85
CA ILE A 599 -26.52 11.19 -8.87
C ILE A 599 -26.12 9.82 -8.31
N TYR A 600 -26.19 9.63 -6.99
CA TYR A 600 -25.64 8.48 -6.27
C TYR A 600 -26.10 7.12 -6.84
N GLU A 601 -27.39 6.99 -7.17
CA GLU A 601 -27.97 5.75 -7.70
C GLU A 601 -27.70 5.52 -9.20
N LYS A 602 -27.36 6.58 -9.95
CA LYS A 602 -27.28 6.54 -11.42
C LYS A 602 -25.86 6.31 -11.95
N TYR A 603 -24.85 6.77 -11.22
CA TYR A 603 -23.47 6.80 -11.70
C TYR A 603 -22.50 6.19 -10.70
N ASP A 604 -21.60 5.34 -11.19
CA ASP A 604 -20.57 4.71 -10.37
C ASP A 604 -19.37 5.64 -10.15
N TYR A 605 -19.11 6.52 -11.12
CA TYR A 605 -18.03 7.49 -11.06
C TYR A 605 -18.47 8.85 -11.58
N ILE A 606 -17.87 9.91 -11.02
CA ILE A 606 -17.84 11.22 -11.65
C ILE A 606 -16.43 11.52 -12.14
N LEU A 607 -16.32 12.21 -13.27
CA LEU A 607 -15.08 12.78 -13.76
C LEU A 607 -15.21 14.30 -13.74
N MET A 608 -14.44 14.96 -12.87
CA MET A 608 -14.37 16.42 -12.81
C MET A 608 -13.39 16.91 -13.89
N CYS A 609 -13.90 17.42 -15.00
CA CYS A 609 -13.10 17.77 -16.18
C CYS A 609 -12.69 19.25 -16.18
N VAL A 610 -11.46 19.51 -16.62
CA VAL A 610 -10.98 20.84 -17.02
C VAL A 610 -10.59 20.75 -18.49
N LEU A 611 -11.26 21.51 -19.36
CA LEU A 611 -11.21 21.28 -20.81
C LEU A 611 -9.88 21.68 -21.47
N THR A 612 -9.04 22.44 -20.77
CA THR A 612 -7.65 22.74 -21.16
C THR A 612 -6.66 21.64 -20.79
N GLN A 613 -7.07 20.64 -19.99
CA GLN A 613 -6.26 19.50 -19.62
C GLN A 613 -6.61 18.28 -20.50
N ILE A 614 -5.84 18.07 -21.55
CA ILE A 614 -6.12 17.08 -22.59
C ILE A 614 -5.55 15.72 -22.22
N ILE A 615 -6.39 14.68 -22.23
CA ILE A 615 -5.98 13.27 -22.15
C ILE A 615 -5.84 12.73 -23.57
N ASN A 616 -4.67 12.25 -23.97
CA ASN A 616 -4.45 11.68 -25.31
C ASN A 616 -3.98 10.22 -25.29
N ASN A 617 -3.70 9.66 -24.11
CA ASN A 617 -3.53 8.23 -23.91
C ASN A 617 -4.89 7.54 -23.85
N ASP A 618 -5.07 6.43 -24.57
CA ASP A 618 -6.33 5.68 -24.68
C ASP A 618 -6.60 4.70 -23.52
N THR A 619 -5.67 4.54 -22.58
CA THR A 619 -5.78 3.56 -21.48
C THR A 619 -6.11 4.17 -20.11
N TRP A 620 -6.31 5.49 -20.02
CA TRP A 620 -6.45 6.18 -18.74
C TRP A 620 -7.64 5.66 -17.92
N PHE A 621 -8.83 5.54 -18.51
CA PHE A 621 -10.03 5.12 -17.76
C PHE A 621 -9.92 3.69 -17.23
N ILE A 622 -9.46 2.76 -18.05
CA ILE A 622 -9.21 1.39 -17.60
C ILE A 622 -8.23 1.40 -16.43
N LYS A 623 -7.11 2.12 -16.54
CA LYS A 623 -6.08 2.18 -15.48
C LYS A 623 -6.61 2.83 -14.19
N ALA A 624 -7.38 3.90 -14.31
CA ALA A 624 -7.99 4.58 -13.16
C ALA A 624 -8.98 3.67 -12.43
N ILE A 625 -9.85 2.95 -13.16
CA ILE A 625 -10.84 2.04 -12.57
C ILE A 625 -10.19 0.78 -12.01
N CYS A 626 -9.21 0.22 -12.73
CA CYS A 626 -8.49 -0.97 -12.29
C CYS A 626 -7.62 -0.68 -11.07
N SER A 627 -7.15 0.57 -10.88
CA SER A 627 -6.41 0.97 -9.68
C SER A 627 -7.19 0.73 -8.39
N ASN A 628 -8.52 0.66 -8.43
CA ASN A 628 -9.36 0.52 -7.25
C ASN A 628 -9.18 1.64 -6.22
N LEU A 629 -8.64 2.79 -6.64
CA LEU A 629 -8.54 4.01 -5.85
C LEU A 629 -9.83 4.83 -5.98
N ASN A 630 -10.18 5.54 -4.90
CA ASN A 630 -11.46 6.22 -4.82
C ASN A 630 -11.46 7.64 -5.43
N VAL A 631 -10.32 8.34 -5.34
CA VAL A 631 -10.13 9.68 -5.91
C VAL A 631 -8.77 9.68 -6.61
N VAL A 632 -8.78 9.70 -7.94
CA VAL A 632 -7.55 9.54 -8.74
C VAL A 632 -7.55 10.44 -9.97
N ALA A 633 -6.40 11.04 -10.29
CA ALA A 633 -6.19 11.86 -11.48
C ALA A 633 -4.97 11.39 -12.28
N PRO A 634 -4.92 11.63 -13.60
CA PRO A 634 -3.72 11.41 -14.39
C PRO A 634 -2.75 12.57 -14.16
N MET A 635 -1.45 12.28 -14.07
CA MET A 635 -0.43 13.32 -14.06
C MET A 635 -0.32 13.97 -15.43
N LEU A 636 -0.62 15.27 -15.48
CA LEU A 636 -0.52 16.10 -16.68
C LEU A 636 0.49 17.22 -16.45
N VAL A 637 1.30 17.48 -17.47
CA VAL A 637 2.32 18.53 -17.46
C VAL A 637 1.98 19.56 -18.53
N SER A 638 2.23 20.83 -18.23
CA SER A 638 2.04 21.94 -19.17
C SER A 638 2.97 21.82 -20.36
N LYS A 639 2.44 22.15 -21.55
CA LYS A 639 3.23 22.21 -22.78
C LYS A 639 4.28 23.32 -22.77
N ASN A 640 4.02 24.46 -22.14
CA ASN A 640 4.96 25.59 -22.17
C ASN A 640 5.79 25.73 -20.88
N ASN A 641 5.43 25.02 -19.80
CA ASN A 641 6.23 24.99 -18.59
C ASN A 641 6.31 23.58 -18.00
N LYS A 642 7.48 22.93 -18.18
CA LYS A 642 7.75 21.58 -17.69
C LYS A 642 7.65 21.42 -16.17
N TYR A 643 7.67 22.51 -15.40
CA TYR A 643 7.52 22.51 -13.94
C TYR A 643 6.07 22.72 -13.49
N THR A 644 5.17 23.02 -14.42
CA THR A 644 3.74 23.20 -14.15
C THR A 644 3.00 21.90 -14.42
N SER A 645 2.48 21.28 -13.36
CA SER A 645 1.57 20.14 -13.43
C SER A 645 0.21 20.42 -12.78
N ASN A 646 -0.67 19.43 -12.81
CA ASN A 646 -1.99 19.43 -12.20
C ASN A 646 -2.04 18.82 -10.78
N PHE A 647 -0.90 18.73 -10.09
CA PHE A 647 -0.82 18.28 -8.69
C PHE A 647 0.21 19.09 -7.91
N ASN A 648 0.18 19.01 -6.59
CA ASN A 648 1.26 19.50 -5.71
C ASN A 648 1.49 18.50 -4.57
N THR A 649 2.73 18.40 -4.08
CA THR A 649 3.09 17.54 -2.94
C THR A 649 3.00 18.24 -1.58
N GLU A 650 2.77 19.55 -1.56
CA GLU A 650 2.53 20.37 -0.37
C GLU A 650 1.44 21.42 -0.66
N LEU A 651 0.75 21.86 0.40
CA LEU A 651 -0.18 23.00 0.38
C LEU A 651 0.46 24.13 1.18
N ARG A 652 1.04 25.12 0.51
CA ARG A 652 1.40 26.41 1.10
C ARG A 652 0.96 27.52 0.14
N ASN A 653 0.62 28.67 0.69
CA ASN A 653 0.11 29.85 -0.01
C ASN A 653 0.78 29.99 -1.39
N ASP A 654 -0.08 30.00 -2.42
CA ASP A 654 0.07 30.40 -3.84
C ASP A 654 1.33 30.04 -4.66
N ASN A 655 2.42 29.60 -4.03
CA ASN A 655 3.67 29.27 -4.68
C ASN A 655 3.86 27.75 -4.74
N LYS A 656 3.94 27.21 -5.96
CA LYS A 656 4.35 25.82 -6.20
C LYS A 656 5.73 25.59 -5.59
N ILE A 657 5.80 24.81 -4.52
CA ILE A 657 7.09 24.40 -3.93
C ILE A 657 7.60 23.18 -4.71
N LEU A 658 8.74 23.35 -5.37
CA LEU A 658 9.47 22.27 -6.02
C LEU A 658 10.23 21.44 -4.97
N THR A 659 9.51 20.62 -4.21
CA THR A 659 10.13 19.61 -3.34
C THR A 659 10.88 18.56 -4.19
N PRO A 660 11.93 17.91 -3.67
CA PRO A 660 12.58 16.79 -4.37
C PRO A 660 11.58 15.71 -4.81
N GLU A 661 10.61 15.38 -3.96
CA GLU A 661 9.56 14.40 -4.24
C GLU A 661 8.64 14.85 -5.37
N TYR A 662 8.28 16.14 -5.44
CA TYR A 662 7.53 16.68 -6.57
C TYR A 662 8.29 16.45 -7.87
N LEU A 663 9.60 16.71 -7.89
CA LEU A 663 10.43 16.51 -9.08
C LEU A 663 10.56 15.03 -9.45
N TYR A 664 10.73 14.12 -8.48
CA TYR A 664 10.78 12.68 -8.75
C TYR A 664 9.49 12.15 -9.37
N ILE A 665 8.33 12.63 -8.90
CA ILE A 665 7.03 12.26 -9.45
C ILE A 665 6.84 12.89 -10.84
N LEU A 666 7.12 14.20 -10.97
CA LEU A 666 6.95 14.97 -12.20
C LEU A 666 7.81 14.42 -13.35
N ASN A 667 9.08 14.13 -13.08
CA ASN A 667 10.03 13.58 -14.06
C ASN A 667 9.80 12.07 -14.31
N ARG A 668 8.91 11.43 -13.53
CA ARG A 668 8.66 9.98 -13.56
C ARG A 668 9.89 9.14 -13.19
N ASP A 669 10.78 9.70 -12.38
CA ASP A 669 11.86 8.95 -11.74
C ASP A 669 11.27 7.88 -10.80
N HIS A 670 10.22 8.27 -10.07
CA HIS A 670 9.40 7.36 -9.28
C HIS A 670 8.01 7.23 -9.93
N LYS A 671 7.75 6.11 -10.62
CA LYS A 671 6.44 5.79 -11.23
C LYS A 671 5.53 5.07 -10.23
N GLY A 672 4.26 5.47 -10.15
CA GLY A 672 3.29 4.90 -9.20
C GLY A 672 1.96 5.66 -9.15
N TYR A 673 1.18 5.36 -8.10
CA TYR A 673 0.04 6.17 -7.63
C TYR A 673 0.43 6.87 -6.33
N TRP A 674 0.44 8.19 -6.33
CA TRP A 674 0.98 8.99 -5.23
C TRP A 674 -0.14 9.72 -4.50
N ASN A 675 -0.28 9.49 -3.18
CA ASN A 675 -1.18 10.27 -2.35
C ASN A 675 -0.62 11.68 -2.20
N VAL A 676 -1.32 12.67 -2.73
CA VAL A 676 -0.87 14.06 -2.78
C VAL A 676 -1.96 14.98 -2.22
N PRO A 677 -1.59 16.07 -1.54
CA PRO A 677 -2.57 16.94 -0.89
C PRO A 677 -3.37 17.80 -1.87
N TYR A 678 -2.99 17.83 -3.16
CA TYR A 678 -3.70 18.58 -4.19
C TYR A 678 -3.60 17.89 -5.56
N ILE A 679 -4.74 17.76 -6.22
CA ILE A 679 -4.89 17.42 -7.64
C ILE A 679 -5.94 18.34 -8.27
N SER A 680 -5.84 18.61 -9.57
CA SER A 680 -6.83 19.42 -10.29
C SER A 680 -7.10 18.89 -11.69
N GLY A 681 -8.38 18.90 -12.08
CA GLY A 681 -8.83 18.52 -13.42
C GLY A 681 -8.57 17.05 -13.79
N ASN A 682 -9.52 16.46 -14.51
CA ASN A 682 -9.55 15.03 -14.83
C ASN A 682 -9.52 14.13 -13.58
N ILE A 683 -10.21 14.56 -12.52
CA ILE A 683 -10.30 13.79 -11.27
C ILE A 683 -11.44 12.79 -11.39
N LEU A 684 -11.14 11.50 -11.33
CA LEU A 684 -12.12 10.43 -11.29
C LEU A 684 -12.44 10.09 -9.83
N ILE A 685 -13.72 10.16 -9.46
CA ILE A 685 -14.21 9.94 -8.08
C ILE A 685 -15.23 8.82 -8.08
N ASN A 686 -14.98 7.78 -7.28
CA ASN A 686 -15.89 6.65 -7.07
C ASN A 686 -17.07 7.04 -6.16
N LYS A 687 -18.27 6.52 -6.47
CA LYS A 687 -19.51 6.77 -5.70
C LYS A 687 -19.43 6.48 -4.21
N CYS A 688 -18.57 5.55 -3.78
CA CYS A 688 -18.40 5.26 -2.36
C CYS A 688 -17.93 6.48 -1.54
N LYS A 689 -17.29 7.47 -2.18
CA LYS A 689 -16.84 8.70 -1.53
C LYS A 689 -17.77 9.89 -1.68
N TYR A 690 -18.89 9.79 -2.41
CA TYR A 690 -19.76 10.95 -2.65
C TYR A 690 -20.29 11.57 -1.35
N ASN A 691 -20.77 10.73 -0.43
CA ASN A 691 -21.30 11.20 0.86
C ASN A 691 -20.18 11.79 1.74
N GLU A 692 -19.01 11.15 1.78
CA GLU A 692 -17.85 11.63 2.54
C GLU A 692 -17.37 12.98 2.01
N ILE A 693 -17.25 13.12 0.69
CA ILE A 693 -16.83 14.35 0.01
C ILE A 693 -17.86 15.45 0.21
N SER A 694 -19.16 15.16 0.05
CA SER A 694 -20.22 16.15 0.26
C SER A 694 -20.20 16.68 1.69
N LYS A 695 -20.02 15.82 2.70
CA LYS A 695 -19.87 16.23 4.10
C LYS A 695 -18.59 17.02 4.34
N ALA A 696 -17.49 16.62 3.69
CA ALA A 696 -16.21 17.31 3.81
C ALA A 696 -16.34 18.75 3.31
N ILE A 697 -16.83 18.96 2.10
CA ILE A 697 -16.92 20.31 1.53
C ILE A 697 -18.04 21.14 2.15
N SER A 698 -19.10 20.55 2.72
CA SER A 698 -20.19 21.31 3.35
C SER A 698 -19.82 21.90 4.71
N ASN A 699 -18.94 21.23 5.46
CA ASN A 699 -18.66 21.56 6.85
C ASN A 699 -17.49 22.52 7.04
N GLU A 700 -16.62 22.65 6.04
CA GLU A 700 -15.42 23.49 6.14
C GLU A 700 -15.70 24.94 5.73
N THR A 701 -15.12 25.88 6.47
CA THR A 701 -15.17 27.31 6.13
C THR A 701 -14.27 27.61 4.94
N ILE A 702 -14.75 28.44 4.01
CA ILE A 702 -13.96 28.92 2.87
C ILE A 702 -13.01 30.02 3.37
N GLN A 703 -11.71 29.84 3.16
CA GLN A 703 -10.69 30.82 3.51
C GLN A 703 -10.63 31.95 2.48
N ASP A 704 -10.06 33.10 2.84
CA ASP A 704 -10.02 34.28 1.97
C ASP A 704 -9.33 34.00 0.62
N GLU A 705 -8.23 33.24 0.65
CA GLU A 705 -7.47 32.81 -0.53
C GLU A 705 -8.21 31.77 -1.41
N GLU A 706 -9.27 31.14 -0.88
CA GLU A 706 -10.04 30.09 -1.57
C GLU A 706 -11.29 30.61 -2.26
N LYS A 707 -11.70 31.87 -2.03
CA LYS A 707 -12.97 32.44 -2.51
C LYS A 707 -13.20 32.25 -4.01
N ASN A 708 -12.13 32.30 -4.80
CA ASN A 708 -12.14 32.11 -6.26
C ASN A 708 -11.38 30.87 -6.72
N ASN A 709 -11.00 29.97 -5.82
CA ASN A 709 -10.24 28.75 -6.12
C ASN A 709 -10.88 27.52 -5.48
N PHE A 710 -11.92 26.99 -6.13
CA PHE A 710 -12.62 25.81 -5.64
C PHE A 710 -11.74 24.56 -5.56
N ASN A 711 -10.74 24.40 -6.43
CA ASN A 711 -9.86 23.22 -6.40
C ASN A 711 -9.00 23.21 -5.12
N MET A 712 -8.52 24.38 -4.68
CA MET A 712 -7.76 24.50 -3.43
C MET A 712 -8.63 24.19 -2.21
N PHE A 713 -9.84 24.77 -2.16
CA PHE A 713 -10.84 24.46 -1.14
C PHE A 713 -11.18 22.96 -1.10
N PHE A 714 -11.48 22.38 -2.26
CA PHE A 714 -11.81 20.96 -2.40
C PHE A 714 -10.67 20.08 -1.88
N GLY A 715 -9.43 20.33 -2.32
CA GLY A 715 -8.26 19.59 -1.87
C GLY A 715 -8.07 19.67 -0.35
N ARG A 716 -8.15 20.86 0.23
CA ARG A 716 -8.04 21.06 1.69
C ARG A 716 -9.13 20.32 2.46
N CYS A 717 -10.39 20.40 2.01
CA CYS A 717 -11.51 19.72 2.67
C CYS A 717 -11.31 18.20 2.72
N LEU A 718 -10.88 17.60 1.61
CA LEU A 718 -10.58 16.17 1.54
C LEU A 718 -9.42 15.80 2.49
N GLN A 719 -8.35 16.61 2.54
CA GLN A 719 -7.22 16.37 3.46
C GLN A 719 -7.63 16.44 4.93
N VAL A 720 -8.40 17.45 5.34
CA VAL A 720 -8.89 17.61 6.72
C VAL A 720 -9.77 16.43 7.14
N ARG A 721 -10.54 15.86 6.21
CA ARG A 721 -11.40 14.70 6.47
C ARG A 721 -10.74 13.35 6.21
N GLY A 722 -9.44 13.31 5.92
CA GLY A 722 -8.69 12.07 5.71
C GLY A 722 -9.13 11.29 4.47
N ILE A 723 -9.59 11.98 3.42
CA ILE A 723 -9.90 11.43 2.10
C ILE A 723 -8.66 11.60 1.22
N PHE A 724 -8.07 10.49 0.80
CA PHE A 724 -6.83 10.50 0.02
C PHE A 724 -7.08 10.80 -1.45
N MET A 725 -6.18 11.57 -2.04
CA MET A 725 -6.22 11.96 -3.45
C MET A 725 -4.97 11.45 -4.13
N TYR A 726 -5.13 10.70 -5.21
CA TYR A 726 -4.02 10.04 -5.89
C TYR A 726 -3.72 10.65 -7.25
N ILE A 727 -2.44 10.83 -7.56
CA ILE A 727 -1.97 11.17 -8.91
C ILE A 727 -1.22 9.97 -9.51
N SER A 728 -1.60 9.57 -10.73
CA SER A 728 -0.93 8.48 -11.46
C SER A 728 0.08 9.03 -12.46
N ASN A 729 1.33 8.57 -12.40
CA ASN A 729 2.38 8.96 -13.34
C ASN A 729 3.03 7.78 -14.09
N TYR A 730 2.38 6.61 -14.09
CA TYR A 730 2.87 5.41 -14.80
C TYR A 730 3.15 5.66 -16.30
N HIS A 731 2.34 6.50 -16.92
CA HIS A 731 2.43 6.84 -18.34
C HIS A 731 2.35 8.35 -18.57
N GLU A 732 2.66 8.74 -19.80
CA GLU A 732 2.28 10.05 -20.32
C GLU A 732 0.82 9.96 -20.76
N TYR A 733 -0.09 10.43 -19.90
CA TYR A 733 -1.53 10.37 -20.16
C TYR A 733 -2.03 11.51 -21.04
N GLY A 734 -1.30 12.63 -21.07
CA GLY A 734 -1.76 13.87 -21.67
C GLY A 734 -0.94 15.08 -21.28
N TYR A 735 -1.51 16.26 -21.47
CA TYR A 735 -0.85 17.55 -21.22
C TYR A 735 -1.84 18.66 -20.85
N ILE A 736 -1.32 19.76 -20.31
CA ILE A 736 -2.08 20.98 -20.01
C ILE A 736 -1.80 22.02 -21.10
N LEU A 737 -2.87 22.59 -21.66
CA LEU A 737 -2.81 23.78 -22.52
C LEU A 737 -2.75 25.02 -21.63
N ASP A 738 -1.71 25.84 -21.75
CA ASP A 738 -1.67 27.09 -21.00
C ASP A 738 -2.59 28.14 -21.64
N ASN A 739 -3.30 28.91 -20.80
CA ASN A 739 -4.15 30.04 -21.18
C ASN A 739 -3.32 31.26 -21.65
N LYS A 740 -2.31 31.08 -22.51
CA LYS A 740 -1.57 32.21 -23.10
C LYS A 740 -2.39 33.04 -24.10
N LEU A 741 -3.63 32.65 -24.43
CA LEU A 741 -4.45 33.43 -25.35
C LEU A 741 -5.10 34.69 -24.75
N ASP A 742 -5.15 34.85 -23.42
CA ASP A 742 -5.78 36.03 -22.79
C ASP A 742 -4.80 37.21 -22.55
N HIS A 743 -3.49 37.03 -22.82
CA HIS A 743 -2.50 38.11 -22.72
C HIS A 743 -2.11 38.74 -24.07
N PHE A 744 -2.59 38.21 -25.20
CA PHE A 744 -2.31 38.77 -26.53
C PHE A 744 -3.49 39.50 -27.17
N ILE A 745 -4.68 39.48 -26.54
CA ILE A 745 -5.87 40.18 -27.06
C ILE A 745 -6.09 41.54 -26.36
N SER A 746 -5.28 41.91 -25.35
CA SER A 746 -5.37 43.23 -24.70
C SER A 746 -4.45 44.31 -25.33
N GLN A 747 -3.99 44.13 -26.57
CA GLN A 747 -3.20 45.16 -27.29
C GLN A 747 -3.78 45.56 -28.66
N TYR A 748 -4.99 45.11 -29.00
CA TYR A 748 -5.77 45.69 -30.10
C TYR A 748 -7.25 45.69 -29.72
N ASP A 749 -7.62 46.68 -28.91
CA ASP A 749 -8.86 47.47 -29.00
C ASP A 749 -8.72 48.71 -28.10
#